data_AF-A0A1I0MP04-F1
#
_entry.id   AF-A0A1I0MP04-F1
#
_cell.length_a   1.000
_cell.length_b   1.000
_cell.length_c   1.000
_cell.angle_alpha   90.00
_cell.angle_beta   90.00
_cell.angle_gamma   90.00
#
_symmetry.space_group_name_H-M   'P 1'
#
loop_
_entity.id
_entity.type
_entity.pdbx_description
1 polymer ?
#
loop_
_entity_poly.entity_id
_entity_poly.type
_entity_poly.pdbx_seq_one_letter_code
_entity_poly.pdbx_strand_id
1 'polypeptide(L)'
;MYKKVITLCSIMCLCHITTIMAQVRNTAEVLRTETTQDLMENILPFWITHTVDPNGGFYGLVLNDGQAIGKAPKGAVLNARLLWTFSKAYRHYSLEIYRTMANRAADYYIHHFIDPKYGGVVWSVTHEGHIEDATKQTYACAFGIYGLAEHFRATGNRTSLDAALKLYATLEEKVHDKKRMGYIESFQRNYSKAPIKGVDGLANATKTMNTHIHLLEAFTALYQVWPDEGLRNNLKELIGILQTKLYSPKRSHLILYCDDDWNAIGENDSYGHDIETSWLLTEAAAVVGDSILKIQVDQQAIKMVRTALREGVSAEGTMYYEKTPQGLNKKLSWWPQCEMIIGCVNAWQLTGDKSFLNAALRNWSYVKTHFVDHEQGDWYKYLTEDGLPINAPKVSDWNCPYHHSRVAFELAERLKPIKAHTEVMAWSNMTGVRLEGELIDFESSLRVGTLGRDIEKSGREKQEHIHYHRDGNTQTTVTPMHGATITQTVTDTTSQTVALQWHIEAKEDLDEEAWFCMSFSPRYYATAKISIQKRKVTVTAPERQITLTFDRSVEATVREEDGDKVLYITLMPTLRKGAKATLSATMSVNGKRHHETATITFDHMHPGRIFTGFGGNFRIQNPLKDPTVIDYCLRNMRVAFGRVEMPWMIWDMQGAAAPHVKQSAEMARRLKQTGMPVIVSCWFPPMWAGERTTRSDGTSFAFRLKDSEQQRIFASLTDYLEFLKRDYGVEADYFSFNESDLGINVVFTPEEHRDFIKAFGQYLADRGLKTRLLLGDNSDATTFDFILPALNDPSAHKYIGAISFHSWRGCDDETLNKWAEASRQINVPLIVGEGSTDAAAHQYPAIFNESTFALYEINLYLRLCAICQPLSILQWQLTSDYSPLWGDGIYGSKGPLHPTQRFFNLMQLAMTPQDAFAVPVSCDKENIQTAGFVKMATGEWAIHLVNNGASCESTISGLPVTTKEVVVYVTNRDCHAEARLVRVNDGQLTVRLPAESFITIIV
;
A
#
# COMPACT_ATOMS: atom_id res chain seq x y z
N MET A 1 -54.59 -14.49 -8.08
CA MET A 1 -54.02 -13.47 -8.99
C MET A 1 -53.17 -12.40 -8.27
N TYR A 2 -53.59 -11.90 -7.11
CA TYR A 2 -52.87 -10.85 -6.35
C TYR A 2 -51.42 -11.17 -5.95
N LYS A 3 -51.08 -12.41 -5.55
CA LYS A 3 -49.69 -12.79 -5.19
C LYS A 3 -48.71 -12.80 -6.39
N LYS A 4 -49.17 -13.09 -7.62
CA LYS A 4 -48.31 -13.09 -8.82
C LYS A 4 -47.96 -11.68 -9.31
N VAL A 5 -48.85 -10.70 -9.10
CA VAL A 5 -48.63 -9.30 -9.50
C VAL A 5 -47.63 -8.61 -8.56
N ILE A 6 -47.68 -8.90 -7.25
CA ILE A 6 -46.72 -8.35 -6.28
C ILE A 6 -45.30 -8.90 -6.52
N THR A 7 -45.16 -10.19 -6.86
CA THR A 7 -43.85 -10.78 -7.20
C THR A 7 -43.31 -10.25 -8.54
N LEU A 8 -44.13 -10.06 -9.57
CA LEU A 8 -43.68 -9.45 -10.84
C LEU A 8 -43.28 -7.98 -10.68
N CYS A 9 -44.06 -7.18 -9.92
CA CYS A 9 -43.71 -5.79 -9.63
C CYS A 9 -42.42 -5.69 -8.80
N SER A 10 -42.20 -6.59 -7.84
CA SER A 10 -40.96 -6.62 -7.05
C SER A 10 -39.75 -7.00 -7.91
N ILE A 11 -39.89 -7.97 -8.82
CA ILE A 11 -38.81 -8.39 -9.74
C ILE A 11 -38.51 -7.30 -10.77
N MET A 12 -39.53 -6.66 -11.36
CA MET A 12 -39.32 -5.53 -12.29
C MET A 12 -38.71 -4.31 -11.60
N CYS A 13 -39.12 -4.02 -10.36
CA CYS A 13 -38.56 -2.91 -9.59
C CYS A 13 -37.09 -3.19 -9.22
N LEU A 14 -36.76 -4.42 -8.81
CA LEU A 14 -35.35 -4.83 -8.61
C LEU A 14 -34.53 -4.75 -9.91
N CYS A 15 -35.04 -5.24 -11.04
CA CYS A 15 -34.34 -5.19 -12.33
C CYS A 15 -34.15 -3.75 -12.86
N HIS A 16 -35.11 -2.85 -12.64
CA HIS A 16 -34.96 -1.43 -12.98
C HIS A 16 -33.95 -0.75 -12.05
N ILE A 17 -33.99 -1.02 -10.75
CA ILE A 17 -33.03 -0.48 -9.79
C ILE A 17 -31.59 -0.95 -10.12
N THR A 18 -31.39 -2.22 -10.48
CA THR A 18 -30.06 -2.73 -10.87
C THR A 18 -29.55 -2.12 -12.17
N THR A 19 -30.40 -1.94 -13.18
CA THR A 19 -30.02 -1.30 -14.45
C THR A 19 -29.64 0.17 -14.25
N ILE A 20 -30.42 0.88 -13.44
CA ILE A 20 -30.20 2.28 -13.08
C ILE A 20 -28.92 2.43 -12.23
N MET A 21 -28.62 1.50 -11.34
CA MET A 21 -27.38 1.48 -10.56
C MET A 21 -26.15 1.15 -11.42
N ALA A 22 -26.29 0.25 -12.40
CA ALA A 22 -25.23 -0.07 -13.34
C ALA A 22 -24.87 1.14 -14.23
N GLN A 23 -25.88 1.88 -14.71
CA GLN A 23 -25.65 3.08 -15.52
C GLN A 23 -24.97 4.21 -14.72
N VAL A 24 -25.38 4.44 -13.46
CA VAL A 24 -24.72 5.43 -12.57
C VAL A 24 -23.29 5.03 -12.24
N ARG A 25 -23.05 3.75 -11.95
CA ARG A 25 -21.70 3.22 -11.71
C ARG A 25 -20.80 3.45 -12.92
N ASN A 26 -21.32 3.24 -14.13
CA ASN A 26 -20.59 3.51 -15.37
C ASN A 26 -20.21 4.99 -15.49
N THR A 27 -21.11 5.92 -15.16
CA THR A 27 -20.81 7.36 -15.32
C THR A 27 -19.83 7.91 -14.27
N ALA A 28 -19.94 7.48 -13.01
CA ALA A 28 -18.96 7.83 -11.98
C ALA A 28 -17.56 7.29 -12.31
N GLU A 29 -17.48 6.08 -12.87
CA GLU A 29 -16.22 5.47 -13.27
C GLU A 29 -15.55 6.18 -14.45
N VAL A 30 -16.33 6.67 -15.43
CA VAL A 30 -15.81 7.53 -16.51
C VAL A 30 -15.19 8.79 -15.93
N LEU A 31 -15.89 9.50 -15.04
CA LEU A 31 -15.37 10.72 -14.42
C LEU A 31 -14.06 10.45 -13.67
N ARG A 32 -14.02 9.38 -12.86
CA ARG A 32 -12.80 8.95 -12.14
C ARG A 32 -11.65 8.64 -13.10
N THR A 33 -11.92 7.86 -14.14
CA THR A 33 -10.89 7.38 -15.08
C THR A 33 -10.32 8.53 -15.91
N GLU A 34 -11.17 9.37 -16.50
CA GLU A 34 -10.72 10.47 -17.35
C GLU A 34 -9.97 11.54 -16.56
N THR A 35 -10.41 11.87 -15.33
CA THR A 35 -9.69 12.83 -14.48
C THR A 35 -8.36 12.26 -13.99
N THR A 36 -8.31 10.95 -13.66
CA THR A 36 -7.03 10.27 -13.34
C THR A 36 -6.08 10.28 -14.53
N GLN A 37 -6.60 10.08 -15.74
CA GLN A 37 -5.81 10.12 -16.97
C GLN A 37 -5.24 11.52 -17.21
N ASP A 38 -6.06 12.57 -17.13
CA ASP A 38 -5.61 13.96 -17.24
C ASP A 38 -4.55 14.30 -16.17
N LEU A 39 -4.71 13.83 -14.94
CA LEU A 39 -3.69 14.00 -13.91
C LEU A 39 -2.34 13.37 -14.30
N MET A 40 -2.38 12.11 -14.72
CA MET A 40 -1.19 11.28 -14.91
C MET A 40 -0.48 11.52 -16.23
N GLU A 41 -1.22 11.86 -17.28
CA GLU A 41 -0.72 12.01 -18.65
C GLU A 41 -0.55 13.47 -19.07
N ASN A 42 -1.17 14.42 -18.35
CA ASN A 42 -1.14 15.84 -18.69
C ASN A 42 -0.58 16.72 -17.55
N ILE A 43 -1.26 16.79 -16.40
CA ILE A 43 -0.91 17.72 -15.32
C ILE A 43 0.46 17.39 -14.70
N LEU A 44 0.63 16.22 -14.06
CA LEU A 44 1.88 15.90 -13.36
C LEU A 44 3.11 15.92 -14.30
N PRO A 45 3.04 15.37 -15.53
CA PRO A 45 4.15 15.46 -16.49
C PRO A 45 4.54 16.90 -16.84
N PHE A 46 3.58 17.81 -17.03
CA PHE A 46 3.87 19.22 -17.31
C PHE A 46 4.68 19.84 -16.16
N TRP A 47 4.23 19.66 -14.91
CA TRP A 47 4.90 20.23 -13.76
C TRP A 47 6.30 19.65 -13.55
N ILE A 48 6.48 18.34 -13.73
CA ILE A 48 7.81 17.70 -13.64
C ILE A 48 8.77 18.24 -14.71
N THR A 49 8.28 18.46 -15.94
CA THR A 49 9.13 18.78 -17.08
C THR A 49 9.46 20.27 -17.17
N HIS A 50 8.47 21.14 -16.94
CA HIS A 50 8.60 22.57 -17.25
C HIS A 50 8.90 23.46 -16.04
N THR A 51 8.76 22.95 -14.81
CA THR A 51 8.77 23.81 -13.61
C THR A 51 9.96 23.57 -12.69
N VAL A 52 10.75 22.52 -12.90
CA VAL A 52 11.95 22.24 -12.11
C VAL A 52 13.04 23.27 -12.41
N ASP A 53 13.44 24.03 -11.38
CA ASP A 53 14.54 25.01 -11.47
C ASP A 53 15.88 24.34 -11.10
N PRO A 54 16.88 24.24 -11.98
CA PRO A 54 18.18 23.65 -11.66
C PRO A 54 18.87 24.23 -10.41
N ASN A 55 18.55 25.47 -9.99
CA ASN A 55 19.10 26.11 -8.79
C ASN A 55 18.41 25.73 -7.48
N GLY A 56 17.36 24.91 -7.52
CA GLY A 56 16.59 24.48 -6.34
C GLY A 56 15.13 24.90 -6.38
N GLY A 57 14.25 24.07 -5.80
CA GLY A 57 12.80 24.29 -5.83
C GLY A 57 12.24 24.27 -7.26
N PHE A 58 11.27 25.15 -7.52
CA PHE A 58 10.57 25.26 -8.80
C PHE A 58 10.57 26.71 -9.29
N TYR A 59 10.48 26.91 -10.60
CA TYR A 59 10.31 28.23 -11.20
C TYR A 59 8.99 28.87 -10.71
N GLY A 60 9.04 30.16 -10.36
CA GLY A 60 7.84 30.89 -9.92
C GLY A 60 6.92 31.34 -11.05
N LEU A 61 7.40 31.31 -12.31
CA LEU A 61 6.62 31.72 -13.48
C LEU A 61 6.99 30.87 -14.70
N VAL A 62 5.97 30.36 -15.37
CA VAL A 62 6.06 29.66 -16.67
C VAL A 62 4.96 30.19 -17.56
N LEU A 63 5.33 30.66 -18.75
CA LEU A 63 4.41 31.22 -19.74
C LEU A 63 3.50 30.13 -20.33
N ASN A 64 2.50 30.56 -21.10
CA ASN A 64 1.49 29.67 -21.64
C ASN A 64 2.06 28.64 -22.65
N ASP A 65 3.19 28.96 -23.29
CA ASP A 65 3.95 28.10 -24.21
C ASP A 65 4.95 27.17 -23.51
N GLY A 66 4.93 27.10 -22.18
CA GLY A 66 5.83 26.28 -21.39
C GLY A 66 7.21 26.89 -21.14
N GLN A 67 7.47 28.13 -21.57
CA GLN A 67 8.74 28.81 -21.30
C GLN A 67 8.84 29.27 -19.83
N ALA A 68 9.79 28.71 -19.09
CA ALA A 68 10.10 29.14 -17.74
C ALA A 68 10.87 30.48 -17.71
N ILE A 69 10.46 31.39 -16.82
CA ILE A 69 11.15 32.67 -16.61
C ILE A 69 12.10 32.53 -15.42
N GLY A 70 13.36 32.18 -15.69
CA GLY A 70 14.33 31.77 -14.66
C GLY A 70 14.68 32.83 -13.61
N LYS A 71 14.37 34.11 -13.83
CA LYS A 71 14.58 35.19 -12.85
C LYS A 71 13.32 35.62 -12.11
N ALA A 72 12.17 34.99 -12.38
CA ALA A 72 10.94 35.29 -11.69
C ALA A 72 11.07 34.94 -10.19
N PRO A 73 10.50 35.77 -9.30
CA PRO A 73 10.43 35.42 -7.89
C PRO A 73 9.57 34.19 -7.67
N LYS A 74 9.77 33.53 -6.53
CA LYS A 74 9.08 32.31 -6.11
C LYS A 74 8.18 32.66 -4.94
N GLY A 75 6.86 32.54 -5.11
CA GLY A 75 5.89 32.72 -4.03
C GLY A 75 5.75 31.49 -3.13
N ALA A 76 5.49 31.73 -1.84
CA ALA A 76 5.35 30.66 -0.85
C ALA A 76 4.12 29.77 -1.14
N VAL A 77 3.00 30.37 -1.51
CA VAL A 77 1.74 29.63 -1.76
C VAL A 77 1.91 28.63 -2.90
N LEU A 78 2.52 29.03 -4.02
CA LEU A 78 2.81 28.14 -5.14
C LEU A 78 3.68 26.96 -4.72
N ASN A 79 4.77 27.22 -3.98
CA ASN A 79 5.70 26.17 -3.55
C ASN A 79 5.08 25.21 -2.52
N ALA A 80 4.23 25.70 -1.62
CA ALA A 80 3.47 24.86 -0.69
C ALA A 80 2.43 23.98 -1.39
N ARG A 81 1.79 24.51 -2.44
CA ARG A 81 0.85 23.75 -3.29
C ARG A 81 1.55 22.68 -4.10
N LEU A 82 2.74 22.95 -4.64
CA LEU A 82 3.60 21.95 -5.28
C LEU A 82 4.00 20.84 -4.32
N LEU A 83 4.42 21.21 -3.11
CA LEU A 83 4.71 20.28 -2.03
C LEU A 83 3.51 19.37 -1.75
N TRP A 84 2.32 19.94 -1.56
CA TRP A 84 1.12 19.14 -1.35
C TRP A 84 0.83 18.22 -2.54
N THR A 85 0.81 18.74 -3.77
CA THR A 85 0.42 17.95 -4.95
C THR A 85 1.34 16.76 -5.15
N PHE A 86 2.65 16.94 -5.09
CA PHE A 86 3.58 15.82 -5.27
C PHE A 86 3.59 14.86 -4.08
N SER A 87 3.32 15.34 -2.86
CA SER A 87 3.15 14.47 -1.69
C SER A 87 1.90 13.59 -1.82
N LYS A 88 0.77 14.19 -2.20
CA LYS A 88 -0.51 13.49 -2.47
C LYS A 88 -0.35 12.51 -3.65
N ALA A 89 0.37 12.90 -4.73
CA ALA A 89 0.69 12.04 -5.86
C ALA A 89 1.52 10.82 -5.45
N TYR A 90 2.56 11.03 -4.63
CA TYR A 90 3.36 9.93 -4.12
C TYR A 90 2.53 9.00 -3.23
N ARG A 91 1.68 9.54 -2.34
CA ARG A 91 0.82 8.71 -1.49
C ARG A 91 -0.18 7.87 -2.28
N HIS A 92 -0.68 8.39 -3.41
CA HIS A 92 -1.68 7.68 -4.21
C HIS A 92 -1.08 6.68 -5.20
N TYR A 93 0.05 7.01 -5.84
CA TYR A 93 0.62 6.22 -6.93
C TYR A 93 1.97 5.57 -6.60
N SER A 94 2.61 5.98 -5.52
CA SER A 94 3.88 5.43 -5.02
C SER A 94 5.04 5.45 -6.03
N LEU A 95 4.97 6.30 -7.06
CA LEU A 95 6.03 6.47 -8.05
C LEU A 95 7.17 7.31 -7.48
N GLU A 96 8.40 6.84 -7.67
CA GLU A 96 9.61 7.44 -7.10
C GLU A 96 9.82 8.90 -7.54
N ILE A 97 9.45 9.21 -8.79
CA ILE A 97 9.56 10.58 -9.31
C ILE A 97 8.71 11.56 -8.49
N TYR A 98 7.52 11.15 -8.03
CA TYR A 98 6.67 12.00 -7.20
C TYR A 98 7.27 12.20 -5.81
N ARG A 99 7.86 11.15 -5.20
CA ARG A 99 8.61 11.30 -3.95
C ARG A 99 9.77 12.28 -4.09
N THR A 100 10.51 12.18 -5.20
CA THR A 100 11.64 13.06 -5.50
C THR A 100 11.18 14.52 -5.60
N MET A 101 10.08 14.78 -6.30
CA MET A 101 9.51 16.13 -6.40
C MET A 101 8.97 16.65 -5.07
N ALA A 102 8.34 15.77 -4.28
CA ALA A 102 7.81 16.12 -2.96
C ALA A 102 8.93 16.50 -1.98
N ASN A 103 9.97 15.69 -1.87
CA ASN A 103 11.16 15.98 -1.05
C ASN A 103 11.81 17.30 -1.49
N ARG A 104 11.98 17.50 -2.80
CA ARG A 104 12.53 18.74 -3.37
C ARG A 104 11.73 19.97 -2.96
N ALA A 105 10.40 19.89 -3.02
CA ALA A 105 9.52 20.97 -2.60
C ALA A 105 9.61 21.21 -1.08
N ALA A 106 9.63 20.14 -0.28
CA ALA A 106 9.70 20.21 1.19
C ALA A 106 11.00 20.87 1.64
N ASP A 107 12.13 20.39 1.12
CA ASP A 107 13.44 20.91 1.45
C ASP A 107 13.53 22.39 1.09
N TYR A 108 13.17 22.78 -0.14
CA TYR A 108 13.21 24.19 -0.53
C TYR A 108 12.28 25.07 0.32
N TYR A 109 11.09 24.56 0.65
CA TYR A 109 10.11 25.29 1.46
C TYR A 109 10.62 25.58 2.87
N ILE A 110 11.15 24.55 3.55
CA ILE A 110 11.66 24.66 4.90
C ILE A 110 12.87 25.60 4.96
N HIS A 111 13.78 25.53 3.98
CA HIS A 111 15.02 26.31 4.00
C HIS A 111 14.84 27.78 3.62
N HIS A 112 13.96 28.10 2.66
CA HIS A 112 13.87 29.45 2.09
C HIS A 112 12.64 30.25 2.51
N PHE A 113 11.51 29.59 2.79
CA PHE A 113 10.26 30.29 3.08
C PHE A 113 9.93 30.38 4.57
N ILE A 114 10.31 29.39 5.37
CA ILE A 114 10.12 29.45 6.83
C ILE A 114 11.16 30.41 7.42
N ASP A 115 10.71 31.45 8.12
CA ASP A 115 11.60 32.47 8.68
C ASP A 115 12.20 31.99 10.02
N PRO A 116 13.52 31.72 10.08
CA PRO A 116 14.13 31.19 11.29
C PRO A 116 14.18 32.22 12.43
N LYS A 117 14.01 33.53 12.14
CA LYS A 117 14.10 34.59 13.15
C LYS A 117 12.79 34.85 13.87
N TYR A 118 11.69 34.96 13.12
CA TYR A 118 10.39 35.35 13.68
C TYR A 118 9.33 34.23 13.62
N GLY A 119 9.63 33.10 12.98
CA GLY A 119 8.65 32.08 12.67
C GLY A 119 7.73 32.49 11.51
N GLY A 120 6.82 31.58 11.16
CA GLY A 120 5.92 31.71 10.03
C GLY A 120 6.63 31.74 8.68
N VAL A 121 5.89 32.11 7.66
CA VAL A 121 6.30 32.03 6.25
C VAL A 121 6.47 33.44 5.67
N VAL A 122 7.61 33.72 5.01
CA VAL A 122 7.75 34.94 4.19
C VAL A 122 6.96 34.80 2.88
N TRP A 123 6.43 35.90 2.35
CA TRP A 123 5.52 35.85 1.21
C TRP A 123 6.19 35.37 -0.09
N SER A 124 7.36 35.92 -0.42
CA SER A 124 8.13 35.53 -1.60
C SER A 124 9.64 35.59 -1.38
N VAL A 125 10.35 34.82 -2.19
CA VAL A 125 11.81 34.85 -2.31
C VAL A 125 12.21 35.13 -3.76
N THR A 126 13.40 35.68 -3.97
CA THR A 126 13.99 35.81 -5.30
C THR A 126 14.24 34.44 -5.92
N HIS A 127 14.59 34.39 -7.21
CA HIS A 127 14.93 33.14 -7.87
C HIS A 127 16.11 32.39 -7.21
N GLU A 128 16.99 33.10 -6.49
CA GLU A 128 18.13 32.56 -5.73
C GLU A 128 17.76 32.12 -4.30
N GLY A 129 16.52 32.34 -3.86
CA GLY A 129 16.05 31.96 -2.53
C GLY A 129 16.33 33.00 -1.43
N HIS A 130 16.66 34.24 -1.79
CA HIS A 130 16.75 35.36 -0.84
C HIS A 130 15.37 35.97 -0.58
N ILE A 131 15.09 36.45 0.64
CA ILE A 131 13.80 37.09 0.96
C ILE A 131 13.58 38.30 0.05
N GLU A 132 12.47 38.29 -0.70
CA GLU A 132 12.04 39.41 -1.54
C GLU A 132 10.91 40.19 -0.86
N ASP A 133 9.81 39.51 -0.51
CA ASP A 133 8.73 40.05 0.29
C ASP A 133 8.67 39.33 1.65
N ALA A 134 9.00 40.09 2.70
CA ALA A 134 9.06 39.59 4.06
C ALA A 134 7.73 39.66 4.83
N THR A 135 6.64 40.13 4.20
CA THR A 135 5.33 40.17 4.84
C THR A 135 4.86 38.76 5.23
N LYS A 136 4.05 38.70 6.29
CA LYS A 136 3.49 37.45 6.81
C LYS A 136 2.01 37.44 6.49
N GLN A 137 1.61 36.50 5.64
CA GLN A 137 0.21 36.20 5.39
C GLN A 137 -0.15 34.89 6.07
N THR A 138 -1.21 34.90 6.85
CA THR A 138 -1.77 33.70 7.50
C THR A 138 -2.11 32.63 6.47
N TYR A 139 -2.58 33.06 5.30
CA TYR A 139 -2.82 32.23 4.13
C TYR A 139 -1.59 31.39 3.73
N ALA A 140 -0.40 32.01 3.65
CA ALA A 140 0.83 31.32 3.28
C ALA A 140 1.27 30.31 4.35
N CYS A 141 1.06 30.63 5.63
CA CYS A 141 1.32 29.69 6.73
C CYS A 141 0.38 28.48 6.69
N ALA A 142 -0.90 28.71 6.37
CA ALA A 142 -1.89 27.64 6.23
C ALA A 142 -1.48 26.65 5.13
N PHE A 143 -1.14 27.12 3.93
CA PHE A 143 -0.65 26.24 2.87
C PHE A 143 0.67 25.54 3.23
N GLY A 144 1.58 26.22 3.93
CA GLY A 144 2.80 25.60 4.45
C GLY A 144 2.50 24.40 5.36
N ILE A 145 1.58 24.56 6.31
CA ILE A 145 1.11 23.46 7.17
C ILE A 145 0.50 22.34 6.33
N TYR A 146 -0.38 22.69 5.39
CA TYR A 146 -1.09 21.73 4.56
C TYR A 146 -0.13 20.85 3.72
N GLY A 147 0.84 21.46 3.04
CA GLY A 147 1.83 20.73 2.25
C GLY A 147 2.78 19.89 3.10
N LEU A 148 3.27 20.43 4.22
CA LEU A 148 4.20 19.73 5.10
C LEU A 148 3.54 18.56 5.85
N ALA A 149 2.27 18.70 6.24
CA ALA A 149 1.49 17.62 6.84
C ALA A 149 1.28 16.47 5.85
N GLU A 150 0.90 16.76 4.60
CA GLU A 150 0.74 15.73 3.56
C GLU A 150 2.08 15.07 3.22
N HIS A 151 3.18 15.82 3.21
CA HIS A 151 4.51 15.27 3.00
C HIS A 151 4.92 14.29 4.11
N PHE A 152 4.70 14.64 5.38
CA PHE A 152 4.90 13.71 6.50
C PHE A 152 4.00 12.48 6.36
N ARG A 153 2.71 12.67 6.03
CA ARG A 153 1.76 11.57 5.83
C ARG A 153 2.24 10.56 4.77
N ALA A 154 2.79 11.07 3.68
CA ALA A 154 3.22 10.27 2.53
C ALA A 154 4.60 9.60 2.73
N THR A 155 5.49 10.17 3.55
CA THR A 155 6.91 9.76 3.61
C THR A 155 7.41 9.36 5.01
N GLY A 156 6.68 9.72 6.06
CA GLY A 156 7.14 9.65 7.45
C GLY A 156 8.23 10.67 7.82
N ASN A 157 8.53 11.66 6.96
CA ASN A 157 9.60 12.64 7.21
C ASN A 157 9.29 13.56 8.40
N ARG A 158 9.93 13.31 9.55
CA ARG A 158 9.73 14.08 10.79
C ARG A 158 10.06 15.56 10.69
N THR A 159 11.10 15.93 9.95
CA THR A 159 11.47 17.33 9.73
C THR A 159 10.31 18.13 9.14
N SER A 160 9.49 17.51 8.29
CA SER A 160 8.31 18.15 7.70
C SER A 160 7.20 18.35 8.72
N LEU A 161 6.91 17.33 9.55
CA LEU A 161 5.92 17.49 10.62
C LEU A 161 6.35 18.56 11.63
N ASP A 162 7.61 18.53 12.08
CA ASP A 162 8.12 19.51 13.04
C ASP A 162 8.03 20.94 12.50
N ALA A 163 8.28 21.12 11.20
CA ALA A 163 8.09 22.40 10.53
C ALA A 163 6.61 22.81 10.51
N ALA A 164 5.68 21.90 10.19
CA ALA A 164 4.24 22.15 10.23
C ALA A 164 3.76 22.53 11.65
N LEU A 165 4.23 21.81 12.68
CA LEU A 165 3.91 22.09 14.08
C LEU A 165 4.44 23.45 14.53
N LYS A 166 5.66 23.85 14.11
CA LYS A 166 6.20 25.19 14.38
C LYS A 166 5.38 26.30 13.70
N LEU A 167 4.91 26.07 12.48
CA LEU A 167 4.01 27.01 11.80
C LEU A 167 2.67 27.12 12.54
N TYR A 168 2.08 25.99 12.91
CA TYR A 168 0.86 25.96 13.72
C TYR A 168 1.03 26.71 15.05
N ALA A 169 2.08 26.41 15.81
CA ALA A 169 2.39 27.11 17.06
C ALA A 169 2.58 28.63 16.87
N THR A 170 3.17 29.04 15.75
CA THR A 170 3.32 30.46 15.41
C THR A 170 1.96 31.12 15.17
N LEU A 171 1.03 30.44 14.49
CA LEU A 171 -0.35 30.94 14.30
C LEU A 171 -1.07 31.09 15.64
N GLU A 172 -0.98 30.09 16.51
CA GLU A 172 -1.61 30.10 17.84
C GLU A 172 -1.08 31.19 18.77
N GLU A 173 0.23 31.45 18.72
CA GLU A 173 0.87 32.42 19.59
C GLU A 173 0.67 33.86 19.09
N LYS A 174 0.79 34.08 17.77
CA LYS A 174 0.95 35.44 17.20
C LYS A 174 -0.21 35.91 16.34
N VAL A 175 -1.07 35.01 15.87
CA VAL A 175 -2.07 35.31 14.83
C VAL A 175 -3.51 35.10 15.30
N HIS A 176 -3.76 34.07 16.12
CA HIS A 176 -5.09 33.75 16.64
C HIS A 176 -5.63 34.89 17.53
N ASP A 177 -6.79 35.44 17.18
CA ASP A 177 -7.48 36.43 18.01
C ASP A 177 -8.33 35.70 19.05
N LYS A 178 -7.72 35.34 20.18
CA LYS A 178 -8.40 34.65 21.30
C LYS A 178 -9.58 35.42 21.88
N LYS A 179 -9.68 36.73 21.64
CA LYS A 179 -10.79 37.55 22.16
C LYS A 179 -12.01 37.50 21.24
N ARG A 180 -11.79 37.56 19.92
CA ARG A 180 -12.87 37.64 18.92
C ARG A 180 -13.04 36.37 18.09
N MET A 181 -12.22 35.36 18.33
CA MET A 181 -12.09 34.12 17.56
C MET A 181 -11.50 34.35 16.15
N GLY A 182 -11.02 33.28 15.53
CA GLY A 182 -10.42 33.28 14.19
C GLY A 182 -9.07 33.99 14.14
N TYR A 183 -8.57 34.21 12.93
CA TYR A 183 -7.17 34.56 12.68
C TYR A 183 -7.08 35.87 11.90
N ILE A 184 -6.15 36.73 12.29
CA ILE A 184 -5.85 37.97 11.55
C ILE A 184 -4.97 37.63 10.34
N GLU A 185 -5.14 38.32 9.23
CA GLU A 185 -4.60 37.87 7.95
C GLU A 185 -3.16 38.31 7.65
N SER A 186 -2.85 39.59 7.86
CA SER A 186 -1.65 40.22 7.30
C SER A 186 -0.82 40.93 8.36
N PHE A 187 0.49 40.69 8.34
CA PHE A 187 1.46 41.31 9.25
C PHE A 187 2.75 41.71 8.53
N GLN A 188 3.48 42.63 9.14
CA GLN A 188 4.89 42.82 8.81
C GLN A 188 5.70 41.60 9.27
N ARG A 189 6.96 41.48 8.82
CA ARG A 189 7.85 40.34 9.13
C ARG A 189 7.90 39.97 10.62
N ASN A 190 7.87 40.98 11.49
CA ASN A 190 7.95 40.85 12.96
C ASN A 190 6.58 40.70 13.66
N TYR A 191 5.50 40.42 12.93
CA TYR A 191 4.12 40.33 13.44
C TYR A 191 3.52 41.64 13.96
N SER A 192 4.12 42.80 13.66
CA SER A 192 3.46 44.09 13.84
C SER A 192 2.36 44.31 12.79
N LYS A 193 1.42 45.25 13.07
CA LYS A 193 0.31 45.57 12.16
C LYS A 193 0.78 45.92 10.75
N ALA A 194 0.24 45.22 9.76
CA ALA A 194 0.47 45.54 8.36
C ALA A 194 -0.30 46.80 7.92
N PRO A 195 0.25 47.61 6.99
CA PRO A 195 -0.48 48.71 6.37
C PRO A 195 -1.58 48.24 5.41
N ILE A 196 -1.43 47.05 4.81
CA ILE A 196 -2.43 46.38 3.96
C ILE A 196 -2.98 45.19 4.74
N LYS A 197 -4.31 45.09 4.88
CA LYS A 197 -4.95 44.18 5.85
C LYS A 197 -5.41 42.82 5.32
N GLY A 198 -5.24 42.50 4.04
CA GLY A 198 -5.52 41.17 3.50
C GLY A 198 -4.80 40.87 2.17
N VAL A 199 -4.75 39.60 1.80
CA VAL A 199 -4.19 39.03 0.57
C VAL A 199 -4.86 39.64 -0.67
N ASP A 200 -6.16 39.95 -0.58
CA ASP A 200 -6.94 40.55 -1.66
C ASP A 200 -6.84 42.09 -1.71
N GLY A 201 -6.04 42.71 -0.82
CA GLY A 201 -5.74 44.14 -0.85
C GLY A 201 -6.82 45.09 -0.30
N LEU A 202 -7.92 44.56 0.25
CA LEU A 202 -8.99 45.37 0.87
C LEU A 202 -8.58 45.89 2.25
N ALA A 203 -8.28 47.19 2.35
CA ALA A 203 -7.67 47.82 3.53
C ALA A 203 -8.43 47.65 4.86
N ASN A 204 -9.73 47.34 4.84
CA ASN A 204 -10.55 47.18 6.04
C ASN A 204 -10.90 45.72 6.37
N ALA A 205 -10.63 44.76 5.48
CA ALA A 205 -10.91 43.35 5.71
C ALA A 205 -9.74 42.71 6.47
N THR A 206 -9.94 42.41 7.75
CA THR A 206 -8.90 41.80 8.61
C THR A 206 -9.08 40.31 8.82
N LYS A 207 -10.30 39.82 8.56
CA LYS A 207 -10.68 38.40 8.59
C LYS A 207 -11.42 38.08 7.30
N THR A 208 -10.86 37.20 6.48
CA THR A 208 -11.48 36.78 5.22
C THR A 208 -11.90 35.33 5.26
N MET A 209 -12.98 35.02 4.56
CA MET A 209 -13.41 33.64 4.35
C MET A 209 -12.28 32.84 3.69
N ASN A 210 -11.68 33.35 2.62
CA ASN A 210 -10.62 32.66 1.88
C ASN A 210 -9.47 32.16 2.78
N THR A 211 -8.94 33.03 3.66
CA THR A 211 -7.91 32.61 4.64
C THR A 211 -8.43 31.57 5.63
N HIS A 212 -9.66 31.70 6.12
CA HIS A 212 -10.22 30.79 7.13
C HIS A 212 -10.58 29.40 6.58
N ILE A 213 -11.00 29.26 5.31
CA ILE A 213 -11.19 27.94 4.69
C ILE A 213 -9.84 27.23 4.53
N HIS A 214 -8.78 27.94 4.14
CA HIS A 214 -7.48 27.27 4.00
C HIS A 214 -6.83 26.97 5.35
N LEU A 215 -7.14 27.71 6.42
CA LEU A 215 -6.82 27.27 7.78
C LEU A 215 -7.59 26.01 8.16
N LEU A 216 -8.89 25.93 7.85
CA LEU A 216 -9.71 24.73 8.09
C LEU A 216 -9.08 23.52 7.38
N GLU A 217 -8.74 23.67 6.11
CA GLU A 217 -8.08 22.65 5.29
C GLU A 217 -6.72 22.23 5.86
N ALA A 218 -5.85 23.20 6.16
CA ALA A 218 -4.52 22.94 6.71
C ALA A 218 -4.60 22.21 8.06
N PHE A 219 -5.49 22.66 8.94
CA PHE A 219 -5.66 22.07 10.27
C PHE A 219 -6.31 20.68 10.16
N THR A 220 -7.15 20.44 9.15
CA THR A 220 -7.74 19.13 8.89
C THR A 220 -6.65 18.13 8.50
N ALA A 221 -5.77 18.51 7.57
CA ALA A 221 -4.63 17.67 7.19
C ALA A 221 -3.63 17.46 8.35
N LEU A 222 -3.33 18.52 9.11
CA LEU A 222 -2.44 18.41 10.27
C LEU A 222 -3.04 17.50 11.34
N TYR A 223 -4.35 17.58 11.60
CA TYR A 223 -5.01 16.75 12.61
C TYR A 223 -5.08 15.28 12.21
N GLN A 224 -5.17 14.97 10.91
CA GLN A 224 -5.09 13.59 10.42
C GLN A 224 -3.74 12.92 10.72
N VAL A 225 -2.66 13.70 10.84
CA VAL A 225 -1.32 13.20 11.16
C VAL A 225 -0.87 13.48 12.59
N TRP A 226 -1.51 14.42 13.28
CA TRP A 226 -1.23 14.82 14.66
C TRP A 226 -2.54 15.17 15.38
N PRO A 227 -3.23 14.18 15.97
CA PRO A 227 -4.57 14.35 16.55
C PRO A 227 -4.51 15.00 17.94
N ASP A 228 -4.02 16.24 18.03
CA ASP A 228 -3.93 17.03 19.26
C ASP A 228 -5.28 17.66 19.65
N GLU A 229 -5.57 17.69 20.95
CA GLU A 229 -6.83 18.23 21.48
C GLU A 229 -6.98 19.74 21.24
N GLY A 230 -5.90 20.52 21.35
CA GLY A 230 -5.90 21.94 21.03
C GLY A 230 -6.21 22.19 19.57
N LEU A 231 -5.54 21.47 18.67
CA LEU A 231 -5.83 21.53 17.23
C LEU A 231 -7.27 21.12 16.91
N ARG A 232 -7.80 20.09 17.57
CA ARG A 232 -9.20 19.68 17.44
C ARG A 232 -10.17 20.80 17.82
N ASN A 233 -9.89 21.52 18.91
CA ASN A 233 -10.70 22.64 19.36
C ASN A 233 -10.65 23.80 18.37
N ASN A 234 -9.47 24.09 17.82
CA ASN A 234 -9.29 25.11 16.77
C ASN A 234 -10.03 24.74 15.48
N LEU A 235 -10.05 23.47 15.09
CA LEU A 235 -10.88 22.99 13.99
C LEU A 235 -12.37 23.21 14.25
N LYS A 236 -12.86 22.89 15.46
CA LYS A 236 -14.25 23.14 15.83
C LYS A 236 -14.59 24.63 15.83
N GLU A 237 -13.68 25.50 16.25
CA GLU A 237 -13.84 26.96 16.16
C GLU A 237 -13.97 27.41 14.69
N LEU A 238 -13.07 26.96 13.81
CA LEU A 238 -13.09 27.30 12.39
C LEU A 238 -14.38 26.82 11.70
N ILE A 239 -14.83 25.59 11.99
CA ILE A 239 -16.13 25.08 11.52
C ILE A 239 -17.24 26.01 12.02
N GLY A 240 -17.28 26.33 13.32
CA GLY A 240 -18.30 27.21 13.89
C GLY A 240 -18.33 28.59 13.26
N ILE A 241 -17.17 29.18 12.96
CA ILE A 241 -17.04 30.45 12.23
C ILE A 241 -17.64 30.35 10.83
N LEU A 242 -17.33 29.30 10.08
CA LEU A 242 -17.85 29.07 8.73
C LEU A 242 -19.33 28.68 8.70
N GLN A 243 -19.89 28.19 9.82
CA GLN A 243 -21.33 27.97 9.94
C GLN A 243 -22.12 29.23 10.33
N THR A 244 -21.46 30.24 10.90
CA THR A 244 -22.15 31.37 11.54
C THR A 244 -21.65 32.75 11.12
N LYS A 245 -20.36 33.05 11.29
CA LYS A 245 -19.77 34.38 11.05
C LYS A 245 -19.47 34.64 9.59
N LEU A 246 -19.08 33.60 8.86
CA LEU A 246 -18.73 33.67 7.43
C LEU A 246 -19.81 33.08 6.52
N TYR A 247 -21.01 32.87 7.04
CA TYR A 247 -22.14 32.33 6.28
C TYR A 247 -23.38 33.19 6.47
N SER A 248 -24.11 33.43 5.38
CA SER A 248 -25.40 34.11 5.40
C SER A 248 -26.53 33.09 5.25
N PRO A 249 -27.28 32.73 6.31
CA PRO A 249 -28.40 31.79 6.20
C PRO A 249 -29.52 32.26 5.27
N LYS A 250 -29.68 33.59 5.14
CA LYS A 250 -30.67 34.23 4.28
C LYS A 250 -30.35 34.04 2.80
N ARG A 251 -29.10 34.28 2.42
CA ARG A 251 -28.64 34.19 1.01
C ARG A 251 -28.17 32.77 0.65
N SER A 252 -27.78 31.98 1.65
CA SER A 252 -27.15 30.66 1.52
C SER A 252 -25.79 30.69 0.82
N HIS A 253 -25.10 31.83 0.91
CA HIS A 253 -23.75 32.08 0.41
C HIS A 253 -22.83 32.47 1.57
N LEU A 254 -21.53 32.34 1.34
CA LEU A 254 -20.51 32.81 2.26
C LEU A 254 -20.45 34.35 2.33
N ILE A 255 -19.88 34.86 3.41
CA ILE A 255 -19.52 36.27 3.59
C ILE A 255 -18.01 36.34 3.40
N LEU A 256 -17.55 37.01 2.35
CA LEU A 256 -16.14 36.93 1.93
C LEU A 256 -15.17 37.72 2.82
N TYR A 257 -15.59 38.89 3.26
CA TYR A 257 -14.73 39.87 3.94
C TYR A 257 -15.40 40.37 5.22
N CYS A 258 -14.65 40.40 6.32
CA CYS A 258 -15.10 40.94 7.59
C CYS A 258 -14.05 41.85 8.24
N ASP A 259 -14.53 42.76 9.09
CA ASP A 259 -13.69 43.48 10.05
C ASP A 259 -13.32 42.60 11.26
N ASP A 260 -12.61 43.19 12.24
CA ASP A 260 -12.16 42.50 13.45
C ASP A 260 -13.31 41.89 14.25
N ASP A 261 -14.51 42.51 14.21
CA ASP A 261 -15.69 42.14 14.98
C ASP A 261 -16.67 41.25 14.18
N TRP A 262 -16.22 40.71 13.04
CA TRP A 262 -16.99 39.87 12.11
C TRP A 262 -18.16 40.57 11.41
N ASN A 263 -18.14 41.91 11.30
CA ASN A 263 -19.11 42.60 10.47
C ASN A 263 -18.73 42.45 9.00
N ALA A 264 -19.71 42.07 8.17
CA ALA A 264 -19.52 41.89 6.74
C ALA A 264 -19.11 43.20 6.04
N ILE A 265 -18.11 43.13 5.17
CA ILE A 265 -17.65 44.22 4.33
C ILE A 265 -18.01 43.89 2.87
N GLY A 266 -19.08 44.50 2.37
CA GLY A 266 -19.59 44.28 1.02
C GLY A 266 -20.52 43.08 0.88
N GLU A 267 -21.11 42.93 -0.30
CA GLU A 267 -22.07 41.87 -0.64
C GLU A 267 -21.65 41.19 -1.95
N ASN A 268 -20.54 40.44 -1.87
CA ASN A 268 -20.03 39.64 -2.99
C ASN A 268 -20.27 38.16 -2.72
N ASP A 269 -20.69 37.43 -3.74
CA ASP A 269 -20.91 35.97 -3.71
C ASP A 269 -19.92 35.29 -4.65
N SER A 270 -18.99 34.50 -4.08
CA SER A 270 -18.02 33.73 -4.85
C SER A 270 -18.47 32.27 -4.94
N TYR A 271 -19.01 31.88 -6.08
CA TYR A 271 -19.61 30.55 -6.26
C TYR A 271 -18.58 29.42 -6.13
N GLY A 272 -17.36 29.64 -6.61
CA GLY A 272 -16.26 28.68 -6.47
C GLY A 272 -15.97 28.39 -4.99
N HIS A 273 -15.82 29.43 -4.17
CA HIS A 273 -15.57 29.25 -2.74
C HIS A 273 -16.78 28.70 -1.97
N ASP A 274 -18.01 29.01 -2.39
CA ASP A 274 -19.20 28.39 -1.80
C ASP A 274 -19.16 26.87 -1.98
N ILE A 275 -18.84 26.39 -3.18
CA ILE A 275 -18.75 24.95 -3.41
C ILE A 275 -17.52 24.36 -2.73
N GLU A 276 -16.36 25.00 -2.82
CA GLU A 276 -15.12 24.51 -2.18
C GLU A 276 -15.32 24.33 -0.66
N THR A 277 -15.82 25.38 0.00
CA THR A 277 -16.10 25.36 1.43
C THR A 277 -17.13 24.30 1.79
N SER A 278 -18.11 24.04 0.92
CA SER A 278 -19.15 23.04 1.19
C SER A 278 -18.55 21.65 1.45
N TRP A 279 -17.59 21.21 0.62
CA TRP A 279 -17.04 19.87 0.75
C TRP A 279 -15.88 19.81 1.76
N LEU A 280 -15.06 20.85 1.86
CA LEU A 280 -14.02 20.95 2.90
C LEU A 280 -14.61 20.98 4.32
N LEU A 281 -15.74 21.66 4.52
CA LEU A 281 -16.46 21.62 5.80
C LEU A 281 -16.88 20.19 6.16
N THR A 282 -17.42 19.44 5.18
CA THR A 282 -17.86 18.07 5.41
C THR A 282 -16.69 17.14 5.74
N GLU A 283 -15.52 17.35 5.13
CA GLU A 283 -14.29 16.63 5.43
C GLU A 283 -13.78 16.95 6.83
N ALA A 284 -13.66 18.23 7.18
CA ALA A 284 -13.21 18.68 8.50
C ALA A 284 -14.10 18.12 9.62
N ALA A 285 -15.44 18.17 9.44
CA ALA A 285 -16.38 17.63 10.41
C ALA A 285 -16.27 16.10 10.55
N ALA A 286 -15.98 15.38 9.47
CA ALA A 286 -15.73 13.93 9.51
C ALA A 286 -14.47 13.60 10.31
N VAL A 287 -13.39 14.36 10.09
CA VAL A 287 -12.10 14.22 10.78
C VAL A 287 -12.20 14.56 12.28
N VAL A 288 -13.01 15.55 12.65
CA VAL A 288 -13.30 15.89 14.06
C VAL A 288 -14.04 14.76 14.79
N GLY A 289 -14.80 13.93 14.07
CA GLY A 289 -15.49 12.76 14.61
C GLY A 289 -16.72 13.06 15.47
N ASP A 290 -17.33 14.26 15.34
CA ASP A 290 -18.55 14.66 16.05
C ASP A 290 -19.76 14.46 15.14
N SER A 291 -20.55 13.41 15.40
CA SER A 291 -21.66 13.02 14.52
C SER A 291 -22.77 14.07 14.41
N ILE A 292 -23.03 14.83 15.48
CA ILE A 292 -24.06 15.89 15.48
C ILE A 292 -23.58 17.05 14.64
N LEU A 293 -22.34 17.49 14.86
CA LEU A 293 -21.71 18.53 14.05
C LEU A 293 -21.69 18.15 12.57
N LYS A 294 -21.35 16.89 12.26
CA LYS A 294 -21.33 16.38 10.89
C LYS A 294 -22.68 16.51 10.19
N ILE A 295 -23.77 16.12 10.86
CA ILE A 295 -25.13 16.25 10.28
C ILE A 295 -25.47 17.72 9.99
N GLN A 296 -25.14 18.63 10.91
CA GLN A 296 -25.40 20.07 10.72
C GLN A 296 -24.59 20.65 9.56
N VAL A 297 -23.31 20.30 9.48
CA VAL A 297 -22.41 20.70 8.40
C VAL A 297 -22.88 20.17 7.05
N ASP A 298 -23.28 18.89 6.98
CA ASP A 298 -23.76 18.28 5.73
C ASP A 298 -25.01 19.00 5.19
N GLN A 299 -25.94 19.37 6.07
CA GLN A 299 -27.13 20.13 5.69
C GLN A 299 -26.78 21.51 5.12
N GLN A 300 -25.85 22.23 5.74
CA GLN A 300 -25.37 23.52 5.25
C GLN A 300 -24.66 23.37 3.89
N ALA A 301 -23.76 22.39 3.77
CA ALA A 301 -23.01 22.12 2.54
C ALA A 301 -23.96 21.87 1.36
N ILE A 302 -24.98 21.01 1.53
CA ILE A 302 -25.98 20.74 0.49
C ILE A 302 -26.73 22.02 0.09
N LYS A 303 -27.05 22.89 1.05
CA LYS A 303 -27.76 24.15 0.77
C LYS A 303 -26.89 25.14 -0.02
N MET A 304 -25.59 25.21 0.31
CA MET A 304 -24.60 26.02 -0.41
C MET A 304 -24.45 25.53 -1.85
N VAL A 305 -24.21 24.22 -2.06
CA VAL A 305 -24.09 23.64 -3.42
C VAL A 305 -25.34 23.89 -4.25
N ARG A 306 -26.53 23.62 -3.71
CA ARG A 306 -27.80 23.87 -4.44
C ARG A 306 -27.97 25.33 -4.85
N THR A 307 -27.56 26.26 -3.99
CA THR A 307 -27.70 27.70 -4.25
C THR A 307 -26.68 28.15 -5.30
N ALA A 308 -25.41 27.77 -5.14
CA ALA A 308 -24.36 28.06 -6.11
C ALA A 308 -24.68 27.50 -7.50
N LEU A 309 -25.20 26.26 -7.59
CA LEU A 309 -25.61 25.67 -8.87
C LEU A 309 -26.80 26.39 -9.51
N ARG A 310 -27.74 26.89 -8.70
CA ARG A 310 -28.92 27.61 -9.21
C ARG A 310 -28.57 29.00 -9.76
N GLU A 311 -27.62 29.69 -9.13
CA GLU A 311 -27.36 31.11 -9.40
C GLU A 311 -26.07 31.36 -10.19
N GLY A 312 -25.09 30.45 -10.09
CA GLY A 312 -23.73 30.64 -10.56
C GLY A 312 -23.29 29.73 -11.71
N VAL A 313 -24.19 28.97 -12.34
CA VAL A 313 -23.85 28.04 -13.42
C VAL A 313 -24.43 28.51 -14.76
N SER A 314 -23.60 28.44 -15.80
CA SER A 314 -23.95 28.80 -17.17
C SER A 314 -24.88 27.76 -17.82
N ALA A 315 -25.47 28.11 -18.97
CA ALA A 315 -26.27 27.19 -19.75
C ALA A 315 -25.50 25.92 -20.15
N GLU A 316 -24.17 25.99 -20.29
CA GLU A 316 -23.28 24.89 -20.65
C GLU A 316 -22.80 24.04 -19.45
N GLY A 317 -23.11 24.45 -18.22
CA GLY A 317 -22.70 23.73 -17.01
C GLY A 317 -21.36 24.17 -16.43
N THR A 318 -20.86 25.35 -16.81
CA THR A 318 -19.66 25.97 -16.22
C THR A 318 -20.01 26.92 -15.09
N MET A 319 -19.15 26.99 -14.08
CA MET A 319 -19.30 27.92 -12.96
C MET A 319 -18.78 29.31 -13.33
N TYR A 320 -19.61 30.33 -13.17
CA TYR A 320 -19.22 31.74 -13.22
C TYR A 320 -18.38 32.12 -11.99
N TYR A 321 -17.60 33.20 -12.09
CA TYR A 321 -16.61 33.54 -11.08
C TYR A 321 -17.25 34.04 -9.78
N GLU A 322 -18.03 35.11 -9.85
CA GLU A 322 -18.66 35.74 -8.70
C GLU A 322 -19.81 36.66 -9.10
N LYS A 323 -20.62 37.04 -8.12
CA LYS A 323 -21.64 38.09 -8.24
C LYS A 323 -21.31 39.20 -7.26
N THR A 324 -21.23 40.41 -7.78
CA THR A 324 -20.96 41.64 -7.02
C THR A 324 -22.19 42.56 -7.06
N PRO A 325 -22.24 43.66 -6.29
CA PRO A 325 -23.27 44.68 -6.44
C PRO A 325 -23.34 45.27 -7.86
N GLN A 326 -22.26 45.19 -8.64
CA GLN A 326 -22.19 45.65 -10.03
C GLN A 326 -22.75 44.62 -11.03
N GLY A 327 -23.01 43.39 -10.60
CA GLY A 327 -23.56 42.32 -11.42
C GLY A 327 -22.73 41.04 -11.40
N LEU A 328 -23.11 40.13 -12.30
CA LEU A 328 -22.48 38.81 -12.44
C LEU A 328 -21.20 38.90 -13.28
N ASN A 329 -20.07 38.46 -12.72
CA ASN A 329 -18.83 38.28 -13.46
C ASN A 329 -18.80 36.89 -14.10
N LYS A 330 -19.03 36.85 -15.41
CA LYS A 330 -19.14 35.62 -16.19
C LYS A 330 -17.80 35.05 -16.68
N LYS A 331 -16.67 35.65 -16.31
CA LYS A 331 -15.34 35.14 -16.67
C LYS A 331 -15.20 33.70 -16.16
N LEU A 332 -14.70 32.80 -17.01
CA LEU A 332 -14.45 31.42 -16.63
C LEU A 332 -13.00 31.29 -16.16
N SER A 333 -12.82 30.93 -14.89
CA SER A 333 -11.52 30.52 -14.35
C SER A 333 -11.51 29.02 -14.15
N TRP A 334 -10.32 28.42 -14.17
CA TRP A 334 -10.11 26.98 -14.06
C TRP A 334 -10.52 26.42 -12.67
N TRP A 335 -10.10 27.09 -11.58
CA TRP A 335 -10.25 26.55 -10.22
C TRP A 335 -11.71 26.41 -9.75
N PRO A 336 -12.68 27.31 -10.03
CA PRO A 336 -14.07 27.10 -9.65
C PRO A 336 -14.68 25.87 -10.33
N GLN A 337 -14.19 25.49 -11.52
CA GLN A 337 -14.65 24.28 -12.21
C GLN A 337 -14.19 23.03 -11.46
N CYS A 338 -12.93 23.02 -11.02
CA CYS A 338 -12.39 21.94 -10.20
C CYS A 338 -13.25 21.73 -8.94
N GLU A 339 -13.53 22.81 -8.21
CA GLU A 339 -14.31 22.75 -6.98
C GLU A 339 -15.77 22.37 -7.22
N MET A 340 -16.36 22.83 -8.33
CA MET A 340 -17.69 22.42 -8.75
C MET A 340 -17.80 20.90 -8.91
N ILE A 341 -16.82 20.26 -9.57
CA ILE A 341 -16.82 18.80 -9.78
C ILE A 341 -16.80 18.07 -8.43
N ILE A 342 -15.86 18.42 -7.54
CA ILE A 342 -15.70 17.76 -6.23
C ILE A 342 -16.94 17.97 -5.36
N GLY A 343 -17.40 19.21 -5.22
CA GLY A 343 -18.54 19.53 -4.36
C GLY A 343 -19.85 18.93 -4.84
N CYS A 344 -20.04 18.80 -6.17
CA CYS A 344 -21.18 18.08 -6.73
C CYS A 344 -21.12 16.57 -6.44
N VAL A 345 -19.95 15.94 -6.60
CA VAL A 345 -19.78 14.52 -6.25
C VAL A 345 -20.01 14.30 -4.76
N ASN A 346 -19.50 15.16 -3.89
CA ASN A 346 -19.75 15.11 -2.44
C ASN A 346 -21.25 15.26 -2.13
N ALA A 347 -21.94 16.23 -2.72
CA ALA A 347 -23.38 16.42 -2.52
C ALA A 347 -24.21 15.22 -3.02
N TRP A 348 -23.81 14.59 -4.12
CA TRP A 348 -24.41 13.33 -4.59
C TRP A 348 -24.20 12.20 -3.57
N GLN A 349 -23.00 12.04 -3.01
CA GLN A 349 -22.73 11.03 -1.99
C GLN A 349 -23.55 11.24 -0.71
N LEU A 350 -23.76 12.49 -0.30
CA LEU A 350 -24.57 12.82 0.88
C LEU A 350 -26.08 12.60 0.69
N THR A 351 -26.58 12.78 -0.53
CA THR A 351 -28.04 12.85 -0.78
C THR A 351 -28.61 11.71 -1.64
N GLY A 352 -27.77 11.04 -2.43
CA GLY A 352 -28.19 10.13 -3.50
C GLY A 352 -28.81 10.83 -4.72
N ASP A 353 -28.91 12.17 -4.73
CA ASP A 353 -29.53 12.95 -5.82
C ASP A 353 -28.59 13.04 -7.03
N LYS A 354 -28.98 12.37 -8.11
CA LYS A 354 -28.16 12.26 -9.33
C LYS A 354 -28.00 13.56 -10.08
N SER A 355 -28.82 14.58 -9.81
CA SER A 355 -28.68 15.88 -10.46
C SER A 355 -27.31 16.51 -10.20
N PHE A 356 -26.74 16.29 -9.01
CA PHE A 356 -25.39 16.74 -8.68
C PHE A 356 -24.32 15.98 -9.49
N LEU A 357 -24.38 14.65 -9.56
CA LEU A 357 -23.42 13.88 -10.35
C LEU A 357 -23.48 14.26 -11.83
N ASN A 358 -24.68 14.48 -12.38
CA ASN A 358 -24.86 14.95 -13.75
C ASN A 358 -24.28 16.36 -13.97
N ALA A 359 -24.38 17.25 -12.99
CA ALA A 359 -23.76 18.57 -13.04
C ALA A 359 -22.23 18.48 -13.07
N ALA A 360 -21.64 17.60 -12.25
CA ALA A 360 -20.19 17.34 -12.26
C ALA A 360 -19.71 16.81 -13.62
N LEU A 361 -20.43 15.86 -14.20
CA LEU A 361 -20.12 15.28 -15.51
C LEU A 361 -20.21 16.31 -16.64
N ARG A 362 -21.24 17.15 -16.61
CA ARG A 362 -21.42 18.21 -17.61
C ARG A 362 -20.28 19.23 -17.52
N ASN A 363 -19.92 19.63 -16.30
CA ASN A 363 -18.79 20.53 -16.07
C ASN A 363 -17.48 19.91 -16.56
N TRP A 364 -17.20 18.66 -16.19
CA TRP A 364 -16.01 17.93 -16.65
C TRP A 364 -15.94 17.82 -18.17
N SER A 365 -17.06 17.54 -18.85
CA SER A 365 -17.10 17.49 -20.31
C SER A 365 -16.66 18.82 -20.94
N TYR A 366 -17.06 19.96 -20.35
CA TYR A 366 -16.62 21.28 -20.81
C TYR A 366 -15.14 21.52 -20.52
N VAL A 367 -14.71 21.22 -19.29
CA VAL A 367 -13.31 21.34 -18.84
C VAL A 367 -12.37 20.57 -19.76
N LYS A 368 -12.64 19.28 -19.99
CA LYS A 368 -11.85 18.40 -20.86
C LYS A 368 -11.69 18.95 -22.27
N THR A 369 -12.73 19.64 -22.77
CA THR A 369 -12.77 20.14 -24.15
C THR A 369 -12.10 21.51 -24.29
N HIS A 370 -12.24 22.40 -23.28
CA HIS A 370 -11.89 23.81 -23.42
C HIS A 370 -10.81 24.31 -22.45
N PHE A 371 -10.73 23.75 -21.25
CA PHE A 371 -9.73 24.16 -20.25
C PHE A 371 -8.42 23.38 -20.41
N VAL A 372 -8.50 22.08 -20.69
CA VAL A 372 -7.32 21.23 -20.91
C VAL A 372 -6.57 21.69 -22.16
N ASP A 373 -5.28 22.00 -22.01
CA ASP A 373 -4.41 22.35 -23.12
C ASP A 373 -3.71 21.10 -23.66
N HIS A 374 -4.31 20.51 -24.70
CA HIS A 374 -3.81 19.30 -25.35
C HIS A 374 -2.53 19.52 -26.19
N GLU A 375 -2.10 20.77 -26.40
CA GLU A 375 -0.91 21.10 -27.21
C GLU A 375 0.32 21.31 -26.33
N GLN A 376 0.19 22.12 -25.27
CA GLN A 376 1.32 22.53 -24.42
C GLN A 376 1.25 21.95 -22.99
N GLY A 377 0.25 21.10 -22.71
CA GLY A 377 0.05 20.44 -21.42
C GLY A 377 -0.56 21.33 -20.32
N ASP A 378 -1.02 20.75 -19.22
CA ASP A 378 -1.76 21.44 -18.15
C ASP A 378 -3.07 22.11 -18.66
N TRP A 379 -3.58 23.12 -17.96
CA TRP A 379 -4.85 23.78 -18.25
C TRP A 379 -4.65 25.29 -18.50
N TYR A 380 -5.50 25.87 -19.34
CA TYR A 380 -5.62 27.31 -19.48
C TYR A 380 -6.19 27.94 -18.20
N LYS A 381 -5.59 29.04 -17.73
CA LYS A 381 -6.04 29.71 -16.49
C LYS A 381 -7.45 30.29 -16.61
N TYR A 382 -7.74 30.88 -17.76
CA TYR A 382 -8.98 31.60 -18.02
C TYR A 382 -9.47 31.36 -19.43
N LEU A 383 -10.80 31.30 -19.57
CA LEU A 383 -11.48 31.35 -20.85
C LEU A 383 -12.40 32.57 -20.92
N THR A 384 -12.67 33.02 -22.14
CA THR A 384 -13.78 33.95 -22.42
C THR A 384 -15.13 33.28 -22.17
N GLU A 385 -16.24 34.04 -22.19
CA GLU A 385 -17.60 33.48 -22.09
C GLU A 385 -17.89 32.50 -23.24
N ASP A 386 -17.27 32.70 -24.41
CA ASP A 386 -17.39 31.83 -25.59
C ASP A 386 -16.44 30.62 -25.56
N GLY A 387 -15.70 30.41 -24.48
CA GLY A 387 -14.81 29.25 -24.30
C GLY A 387 -13.46 29.35 -25.01
N LEU A 388 -13.00 30.56 -25.36
CA LEU A 388 -11.68 30.77 -25.96
C LEU A 388 -10.61 31.01 -24.90
N PRO A 389 -9.41 30.42 -25.01
CA PRO A 389 -8.31 30.67 -24.08
C PRO A 389 -7.88 32.14 -24.02
N ILE A 390 -7.65 32.65 -22.81
CA ILE A 390 -7.04 33.96 -22.58
C ILE A 390 -5.57 33.75 -22.22
N ASN A 391 -4.68 34.42 -22.95
CA ASN A 391 -3.24 34.31 -22.70
C ASN A 391 -2.88 34.77 -21.27
N ALA A 392 -2.45 33.80 -20.45
CA ALA A 392 -2.01 33.99 -19.08
C ALA A 392 -0.93 32.94 -18.76
N PRO A 393 0.01 33.22 -17.86
CA PRO A 393 1.01 32.23 -17.45
C PRO A 393 0.38 30.95 -16.89
N LYS A 394 0.89 29.78 -17.31
CA LYS A 394 0.50 28.46 -16.77
C LYS A 394 0.97 28.24 -15.34
N VAL A 395 2.10 28.83 -15.00
CA VAL A 395 2.60 28.84 -13.62
C VAL A 395 2.74 30.28 -13.18
N SER A 396 2.16 30.59 -12.02
CA SER A 396 2.29 31.87 -11.32
C SER A 396 1.92 31.65 -9.85
N ASP A 397 2.08 32.65 -8.98
CA ASP A 397 1.66 32.53 -7.57
C ASP A 397 0.21 32.04 -7.37
N TRP A 398 -0.66 32.34 -8.35
CA TRP A 398 -2.08 31.98 -8.36
C TRP A 398 -2.48 31.03 -9.50
N ASN A 399 -1.51 30.35 -10.13
CA ASN A 399 -1.76 29.26 -11.07
C ASN A 399 -0.79 28.11 -10.79
N CYS A 400 -1.33 27.00 -10.31
CA CYS A 400 -0.61 25.99 -9.53
C CYS A 400 -1.22 24.60 -9.79
N PRO A 401 -0.53 23.49 -9.47
CA PRO A 401 -1.06 22.16 -9.77
C PRO A 401 -2.17 21.71 -8.81
N TYR A 402 -2.61 22.58 -7.90
CA TYR A 402 -3.35 22.18 -6.72
C TYR A 402 -4.78 21.71 -7.02
N HIS A 403 -5.63 22.60 -7.52
CA HIS A 403 -7.07 22.35 -7.61
C HIS A 403 -7.41 21.24 -8.61
N HIS A 404 -6.79 21.21 -9.80
CA HIS A 404 -7.10 20.20 -10.81
C HIS A 404 -6.53 18.82 -10.45
N SER A 405 -5.37 18.76 -9.78
CA SER A 405 -4.86 17.48 -9.29
C SER A 405 -5.72 16.97 -8.15
N ARG A 406 -6.20 17.87 -7.28
CA ARG A 406 -7.14 17.55 -6.22
C ARG A 406 -8.44 16.97 -6.75
N VAL A 407 -8.95 17.39 -7.91
CA VAL A 407 -10.10 16.73 -8.56
C VAL A 407 -9.81 15.25 -8.76
N ALA A 408 -8.73 14.91 -9.46
CA ALA A 408 -8.40 13.53 -9.75
C ALA A 408 -8.14 12.71 -8.46
N PHE A 409 -7.44 13.26 -7.48
CA PHE A 409 -7.22 12.60 -6.19
C PHE A 409 -8.52 12.36 -5.42
N GLU A 410 -9.35 13.39 -5.26
CA GLU A 410 -10.63 13.30 -4.56
C GLU A 410 -11.56 12.30 -5.25
N LEU A 411 -11.65 12.32 -6.57
CA LEU A 411 -12.51 11.39 -7.30
C LEU A 411 -11.95 9.96 -7.26
N ALA A 412 -10.63 9.78 -7.32
CA ALA A 412 -10.01 8.48 -7.14
C ALA A 412 -10.27 7.92 -5.74
N GLU A 413 -10.31 8.76 -4.69
CA GLU A 413 -10.62 8.36 -3.31
C GLU A 413 -12.13 8.15 -3.07
N ARG A 414 -12.99 9.00 -3.65
CA ARG A 414 -14.45 8.99 -3.44
C ARG A 414 -15.21 7.98 -4.29
N LEU A 415 -14.74 7.74 -5.51
CA LEU A 415 -15.41 6.89 -6.50
C LEU A 415 -14.73 5.53 -6.64
N LYS A 416 -13.97 5.09 -5.61
CA LYS A 416 -13.29 3.78 -5.63
C LYS A 416 -14.27 2.65 -6.01
N PRO A 417 -13.84 1.74 -6.90
CA PRO A 417 -14.63 0.55 -7.20
C PRO A 417 -14.82 -0.32 -5.95
N ILE A 418 -15.78 -1.25 -6.00
CA ILE A 418 -15.99 -2.20 -4.90
C ILE A 418 -14.69 -2.95 -4.63
N LYS A 419 -14.32 -3.02 -3.35
CA LYS A 419 -13.20 -3.83 -2.90
C LYS A 419 -13.46 -5.30 -3.21
N ALA A 420 -12.55 -5.89 -3.97
CA ALA A 420 -12.46 -7.34 -4.02
C ALA A 420 -12.23 -7.86 -2.60
N HIS A 421 -13.03 -8.85 -2.21
CA HIS A 421 -13.11 -9.36 -0.85
C HIS A 421 -13.17 -10.89 -0.80
N THR A 422 -13.32 -11.55 -1.95
CA THR A 422 -13.17 -12.99 -2.00
C THR A 422 -11.69 -13.35 -2.09
N GLU A 423 -11.24 -14.20 -1.17
CA GLU A 423 -9.88 -14.72 -1.20
C GLU A 423 -9.83 -15.92 -2.14
N VAL A 424 -9.17 -15.76 -3.29
CA VAL A 424 -9.04 -16.80 -4.32
C VAL A 424 -7.55 -17.11 -4.50
N MET A 425 -7.20 -18.38 -4.36
CA MET A 425 -5.85 -18.89 -4.60
C MET A 425 -5.65 -19.21 -6.07
N ALA A 426 -4.40 -19.26 -6.53
CA ALA A 426 -4.09 -19.53 -7.94
C ALA A 426 -4.67 -20.88 -8.42
N TRP A 427 -4.71 -21.89 -7.55
CA TRP A 427 -5.26 -23.22 -7.81
C TRP A 427 -6.80 -23.33 -7.60
N SER A 428 -7.56 -22.24 -7.79
CA SER A 428 -9.04 -22.18 -7.70
C SER A 428 -9.67 -22.34 -6.31
N ASN A 429 -8.89 -22.54 -5.25
CA ASN A 429 -9.47 -22.61 -3.91
C ASN A 429 -9.86 -21.22 -3.42
N MET A 430 -11.04 -21.10 -2.82
CA MET A 430 -11.46 -19.92 -2.09
C MET A 430 -11.34 -20.19 -0.60
N THR A 431 -10.63 -19.34 0.14
CA THR A 431 -10.43 -19.46 1.60
C THR A 431 -11.46 -18.67 2.41
N GLY A 432 -12.31 -17.88 1.74
CA GLY A 432 -13.40 -17.17 2.37
C GLY A 432 -13.78 -15.88 1.67
N VAL A 433 -14.69 -15.14 2.31
CA VAL A 433 -15.10 -13.79 1.87
C VAL A 433 -14.96 -12.81 3.03
N ARG A 434 -14.30 -11.67 2.78
CA ARG A 434 -14.10 -10.60 3.75
C ARG A 434 -15.30 -9.65 3.80
N LEU A 435 -15.85 -9.45 5.00
CA LEU A 435 -16.90 -8.50 5.29
C LEU A 435 -16.35 -7.39 6.19
N GLU A 436 -16.05 -6.23 5.59
CA GLU A 436 -15.41 -5.10 6.29
C GLU A 436 -14.10 -5.51 7.00
N GLY A 437 -13.33 -6.40 6.37
CA GLY A 437 -12.10 -6.98 6.90
C GLY A 437 -12.27 -8.36 7.53
N GLU A 438 -13.43 -8.65 8.12
CA GLU A 438 -13.65 -9.92 8.81
C GLU A 438 -13.77 -11.08 7.80
N LEU A 439 -12.92 -12.09 7.90
CA LEU A 439 -12.97 -13.25 7.02
C LEU A 439 -14.09 -14.20 7.45
N ILE A 440 -15.13 -14.31 6.63
CA ILE A 440 -16.09 -15.41 6.70
C ILE A 440 -15.46 -16.62 6.01
N ASP A 441 -14.63 -17.35 6.77
CA ASP A 441 -13.84 -18.47 6.25
C ASP A 441 -14.70 -19.69 5.87
N PHE A 442 -14.21 -20.36 4.84
CA PHE A 442 -14.54 -21.70 4.36
C PHE A 442 -13.42 -22.11 3.41
N GLU A 443 -13.20 -23.39 3.15
CA GLU A 443 -12.18 -23.83 2.18
C GLU A 443 -12.85 -24.52 1.00
N SER A 444 -12.84 -23.89 -0.18
CA SER A 444 -13.34 -24.51 -1.40
C SER A 444 -12.29 -25.31 -2.14
N SER A 445 -12.72 -26.32 -2.90
CA SER A 445 -11.84 -27.04 -3.83
C SER A 445 -12.61 -27.55 -5.03
N LEU A 446 -11.98 -27.57 -6.20
CA LEU A 446 -12.43 -28.32 -7.35
C LEU A 446 -11.98 -29.77 -7.19
N ARG A 447 -12.85 -30.72 -7.53
CA ARG A 447 -12.53 -32.15 -7.41
C ARG A 447 -12.98 -32.94 -8.62
N VAL A 448 -12.22 -33.98 -8.98
CA VAL A 448 -12.60 -34.97 -10.01
C VAL A 448 -12.44 -36.37 -9.44
N GLY A 449 -13.47 -37.20 -9.63
CA GLY A 449 -13.47 -38.59 -9.18
C GLY A 449 -14.82 -39.03 -8.64
N THR A 450 -14.92 -40.32 -8.30
CA THR A 450 -16.15 -40.94 -7.79
C THR A 450 -16.27 -40.81 -6.28
N LEU A 451 -17.43 -40.36 -5.81
CA LEU A 451 -17.72 -40.19 -4.38
C LEU A 451 -17.49 -41.50 -3.59
N GLY A 452 -16.58 -41.49 -2.61
CA GLY A 452 -16.23 -42.66 -1.80
C GLY A 452 -15.09 -43.54 -2.35
N ARG A 453 -14.44 -43.12 -3.43
CA ARG A 453 -13.15 -43.64 -3.93
C ARG A 453 -12.07 -42.55 -3.80
N ASP A 454 -10.89 -42.78 -4.38
CA ASP A 454 -9.88 -41.75 -4.52
C ASP A 454 -10.41 -40.61 -5.41
N ILE A 455 -10.29 -39.38 -4.91
CA ILE A 455 -10.76 -38.17 -5.56
C ILE A 455 -9.60 -37.19 -5.63
N GLU A 456 -9.29 -36.72 -6.83
CA GLU A 456 -8.33 -35.64 -7.01
C GLU A 456 -8.94 -34.32 -6.51
N LYS A 457 -8.14 -33.53 -5.78
CA LYS A 457 -8.54 -32.23 -5.21
C LYS A 457 -7.58 -31.14 -5.67
N SER A 458 -8.12 -29.99 -6.05
CA SER A 458 -7.33 -28.78 -6.26
C SER A 458 -6.62 -28.35 -4.97
N GLY A 459 -5.35 -27.99 -5.09
CA GLY A 459 -4.47 -27.66 -3.99
C GLY A 459 -3.08 -27.28 -4.51
N ARG A 460 -2.43 -26.36 -3.81
CA ARG A 460 -1.15 -25.76 -4.18
C ARG A 460 -0.10 -26.72 -4.77
N GLU A 461 0.15 -27.86 -4.12
CA GLU A 461 1.20 -28.82 -4.51
C GLU A 461 0.73 -29.88 -5.51
N LYS A 462 -0.53 -29.82 -5.96
CA LYS A 462 -1.15 -30.89 -6.75
C LYS A 462 -1.35 -30.52 -8.22
N GLN A 463 -1.21 -29.24 -8.58
CA GLN A 463 -1.45 -28.80 -9.95
C GLN A 463 -0.22 -28.14 -10.57
N GLU A 464 0.11 -28.60 -11.76
CA GLU A 464 1.09 -27.99 -12.65
C GLU A 464 0.37 -27.14 -13.70
N HIS A 465 1.04 -26.13 -14.25
CA HIS A 465 0.51 -25.29 -15.35
C HIS A 465 -0.77 -24.51 -15.02
N ILE A 466 -0.86 -23.99 -13.79
CA ILE A 466 -1.98 -23.14 -13.36
C ILE A 466 -1.92 -21.78 -14.07
N HIS A 467 -3.08 -21.29 -14.50
CA HIS A 467 -3.24 -19.89 -14.91
C HIS A 467 -4.11 -19.14 -13.91
N TYR A 468 -3.56 -18.08 -13.31
CA TYR A 468 -4.30 -17.12 -12.49
C TYR A 468 -4.25 -15.74 -13.13
N HIS A 469 -5.40 -15.08 -13.21
CA HIS A 469 -5.51 -13.72 -13.69
C HIS A 469 -6.52 -12.94 -12.86
N ARG A 470 -6.23 -11.65 -12.62
CA ARG A 470 -7.17 -10.70 -12.05
C ARG A 470 -7.42 -9.54 -13.00
N ASP A 471 -8.69 -9.22 -13.18
CA ASP A 471 -9.16 -8.00 -13.84
C ASP A 471 -10.18 -7.30 -12.92
N GLY A 472 -9.77 -6.17 -12.33
CA GLY A 472 -10.59 -5.40 -11.39
C GLY A 472 -11.05 -6.22 -10.17
N ASN A 473 -12.35 -6.50 -10.13
CA ASN A 473 -13.02 -7.28 -9.08
C ASN A 473 -13.23 -8.76 -9.47
N THR A 474 -12.66 -9.21 -10.59
CA THR A 474 -12.82 -10.55 -11.13
C THR A 474 -11.52 -11.32 -11.08
N GLN A 475 -11.54 -12.50 -10.47
CA GLN A 475 -10.46 -13.49 -10.49
C GLN A 475 -10.86 -14.63 -11.42
N THR A 476 -9.94 -15.04 -12.29
CA THR A 476 -10.11 -16.18 -13.17
C THR A 476 -8.97 -17.17 -12.97
N THR A 477 -9.32 -18.43 -12.74
CA THR A 477 -8.38 -19.54 -12.65
C THR A 477 -8.67 -20.57 -13.72
N VAL A 478 -7.62 -21.17 -14.28
CA VAL A 478 -7.71 -22.37 -15.13
C VAL A 478 -6.91 -23.46 -14.45
N THR A 479 -7.61 -24.50 -14.03
CA THR A 479 -7.05 -25.62 -13.28
C THR A 479 -7.19 -26.90 -14.09
N PRO A 480 -6.08 -27.45 -14.60
CA PRO A 480 -6.05 -28.81 -15.12
C PRO A 480 -6.33 -29.80 -13.98
N MET A 481 -7.20 -30.78 -14.26
CA MET A 481 -7.53 -31.90 -13.38
C MET A 481 -7.48 -33.19 -14.22
N HIS A 482 -7.48 -34.34 -13.57
CA HIS A 482 -7.58 -35.65 -14.19
C HIS A 482 -8.78 -35.69 -15.15
N GLY A 483 -8.53 -35.94 -16.44
CA GLY A 483 -9.55 -36.04 -17.48
C GLY A 483 -10.39 -34.78 -17.74
N ALA A 484 -10.11 -33.63 -17.12
CA ALA A 484 -10.90 -32.41 -17.29
C ALA A 484 -10.07 -31.12 -17.12
N THR A 485 -10.52 -30.03 -17.73
CA THR A 485 -10.03 -28.68 -17.41
C THR A 485 -11.20 -27.87 -16.86
N ILE A 486 -10.98 -27.21 -15.72
CA ILE A 486 -11.99 -26.38 -15.07
C ILE A 486 -11.49 -24.94 -15.05
N THR A 487 -12.27 -24.05 -15.65
CA THR A 487 -12.10 -22.60 -15.53
C THR A 487 -13.11 -22.09 -14.50
N GLN A 488 -12.62 -21.42 -13.46
CA GLN A 488 -13.46 -20.76 -12.47
C GLN A 488 -13.31 -19.25 -12.60
N THR A 489 -14.44 -18.55 -12.58
CA THR A 489 -14.51 -17.08 -12.52
C THR A 489 -15.22 -16.69 -11.23
N VAL A 490 -14.60 -15.80 -10.46
CA VAL A 490 -15.12 -15.23 -9.23
C VAL A 490 -15.19 -13.73 -9.42
N THR A 491 -16.34 -13.10 -9.19
CA THR A 491 -16.53 -11.66 -9.38
C THR A 491 -17.24 -11.04 -8.19
N ASP A 492 -16.57 -10.14 -7.48
CA ASP A 492 -17.13 -9.44 -6.33
C ASP A 492 -18.11 -8.33 -6.78
N THR A 493 -19.41 -8.50 -6.55
CA THR A 493 -20.47 -7.64 -7.14
C THR A 493 -20.99 -6.53 -6.22
N THR A 494 -20.98 -6.80 -4.92
CA THR A 494 -21.24 -5.86 -3.80
C THR A 494 -20.41 -6.33 -2.61
N SER A 495 -20.29 -5.55 -1.54
CA SER A 495 -19.53 -5.96 -0.33
C SER A 495 -20.02 -7.23 0.37
N GLN A 496 -21.14 -7.82 -0.05
CA GLN A 496 -21.71 -9.03 0.54
C GLN A 496 -22.07 -10.11 -0.51
N THR A 497 -21.83 -9.86 -1.79
CA THR A 497 -22.26 -10.76 -2.87
C THR A 497 -21.18 -10.98 -3.92
N VAL A 498 -21.00 -12.25 -4.28
CA VAL A 498 -19.99 -12.74 -5.22
C VAL A 498 -20.69 -13.54 -6.31
N ALA A 499 -20.41 -13.23 -7.58
CA ALA A 499 -20.82 -14.06 -8.70
C ALA A 499 -19.74 -15.13 -8.95
N LEU A 500 -20.17 -16.37 -9.09
CA LEU A 500 -19.32 -17.54 -9.33
C LEU A 500 -19.74 -18.18 -10.64
N GLN A 501 -18.78 -18.59 -11.45
CA GLN A 501 -19.01 -19.37 -12.66
C GLN A 501 -17.94 -20.45 -12.78
N TRP A 502 -18.35 -21.65 -13.16
CA TRP A 502 -17.45 -22.75 -13.49
C TRP A 502 -17.75 -23.20 -14.91
N HIS A 503 -16.71 -23.27 -15.74
CA HIS A 503 -16.74 -23.89 -17.07
C HIS A 503 -15.85 -25.13 -17.05
N ILE A 504 -16.40 -26.27 -17.45
CA ILE A 504 -15.75 -27.57 -17.40
C ILE A 504 -15.67 -28.10 -18.81
N GLU A 505 -14.48 -28.52 -19.22
CA GLU A 505 -14.24 -29.23 -20.48
C GLU A 505 -13.61 -30.59 -20.18
N ALA A 506 -14.35 -31.66 -20.46
CA ALA A 506 -13.85 -33.03 -20.32
C ALA A 506 -12.85 -33.35 -21.46
N LYS A 507 -11.66 -33.82 -21.09
CA LYS A 507 -10.57 -34.16 -22.01
C LYS A 507 -10.53 -35.66 -22.32
N GLU A 508 -11.12 -36.47 -21.46
CA GLU A 508 -11.12 -37.93 -21.53
C GLU A 508 -12.52 -38.51 -21.24
N ASP A 509 -12.71 -39.78 -21.58
CA ASP A 509 -13.90 -40.55 -21.23
C ASP A 509 -13.66 -41.28 -19.91
N LEU A 510 -14.16 -40.70 -18.81
CA LEU A 510 -14.04 -41.27 -17.46
C LEU A 510 -15.43 -41.40 -16.83
N ASP A 511 -15.68 -42.53 -16.16
CA ASP A 511 -16.90 -42.73 -15.35
C ASP A 511 -16.77 -42.05 -13.98
N GLU A 512 -16.40 -40.77 -14.01
CA GLU A 512 -16.08 -39.93 -12.88
C GLU A 512 -16.85 -38.61 -12.97
N GLU A 513 -17.12 -38.00 -11.82
CA GLU A 513 -17.80 -36.71 -11.73
C GLU A 513 -16.82 -35.56 -11.44
N ALA A 514 -17.19 -34.34 -11.86
CA ALA A 514 -16.52 -33.11 -11.47
C ALA A 514 -17.36 -32.35 -10.43
N TRP A 515 -16.71 -31.87 -9.38
CA TRP A 515 -17.34 -31.27 -8.21
C TRP A 515 -16.76 -29.90 -7.87
N PHE A 516 -17.61 -29.03 -7.34
CA PHE A 516 -17.20 -27.90 -6.52
C PHE A 516 -17.54 -28.24 -5.06
N CYS A 517 -16.52 -28.23 -4.21
CA CYS A 517 -16.66 -28.57 -2.80
C CYS A 517 -16.39 -27.34 -1.92
N MET A 518 -17.05 -27.26 -0.77
CA MET A 518 -16.78 -26.28 0.29
C MET A 518 -16.67 -27.00 1.63
N SER A 519 -15.55 -26.81 2.31
CA SER A 519 -15.22 -27.41 3.59
C SER A 519 -15.44 -26.36 4.68
N PHE A 520 -16.11 -26.76 5.76
CA PHE A 520 -16.47 -25.88 6.87
C PHE A 520 -15.87 -26.41 8.17
N SER A 521 -14.85 -25.72 8.67
CA SER A 521 -14.12 -26.12 9.87
C SER A 521 -14.98 -26.11 11.14
N PRO A 522 -14.83 -27.08 12.05
CA PRO A 522 -15.51 -27.09 13.35
C PRO A 522 -15.33 -25.81 14.15
N ARG A 523 -14.22 -25.07 13.97
CA ARG A 523 -13.91 -23.82 14.68
C ARG A 523 -15.09 -22.85 14.69
N TYR A 524 -15.76 -22.69 13.55
CA TYR A 524 -16.95 -21.82 13.43
C TYR A 524 -18.22 -22.58 13.03
N TYR A 525 -18.10 -23.82 12.53
CA TYR A 525 -19.20 -24.55 11.91
C TYR A 525 -19.55 -25.88 12.60
N ALA A 526 -19.05 -26.15 13.81
CA ALA A 526 -19.39 -27.34 14.59
C ALA A 526 -20.91 -27.58 14.66
N THR A 527 -21.70 -26.54 14.94
CA THR A 527 -23.18 -26.61 15.00
C THR A 527 -23.87 -26.12 13.73
N ALA A 528 -23.14 -25.97 12.62
CA ALA A 528 -23.70 -25.45 11.38
C ALA A 528 -24.81 -26.34 10.83
N LYS A 529 -25.88 -25.69 10.34
CA LYS A 529 -26.99 -26.31 9.62
C LYS A 529 -26.85 -26.00 8.13
N ILE A 530 -26.90 -27.05 7.31
CA ILE A 530 -26.85 -26.93 5.85
C ILE A 530 -28.21 -27.30 5.28
N SER A 531 -28.86 -26.35 4.60
CA SER A 531 -30.15 -26.53 3.93
C SER A 531 -29.97 -26.51 2.42
N ILE A 532 -30.38 -27.58 1.74
CA ILE A 532 -30.30 -27.74 0.29
C ILE A 532 -31.71 -27.72 -0.29
N GLN A 533 -32.00 -26.77 -1.19
CA GLN A 533 -33.34 -26.55 -1.77
C GLN A 533 -33.24 -26.25 -3.27
N LYS A 534 -33.21 -27.29 -4.11
CA LYS A 534 -33.14 -27.22 -5.59
C LYS A 534 -32.00 -26.34 -6.12
N ARG A 535 -32.21 -25.03 -6.17
CA ARG A 535 -31.29 -24.00 -6.68
C ARG A 535 -30.57 -23.23 -5.57
N LYS A 536 -30.88 -23.50 -4.30
CA LYS A 536 -30.37 -22.72 -3.17
C LYS A 536 -29.72 -23.64 -2.14
N VAL A 537 -28.50 -23.32 -1.73
CA VAL A 537 -27.83 -23.95 -0.60
C VAL A 537 -27.52 -22.88 0.43
N THR A 538 -27.91 -23.09 1.68
CA THR A 538 -27.66 -22.16 2.78
C THR A 538 -26.97 -22.89 3.93
N VAL A 539 -25.81 -22.38 4.33
CA VAL A 539 -25.04 -22.81 5.49
C VAL A 539 -25.21 -21.75 6.57
N THR A 540 -25.69 -22.13 7.75
CA THR A 540 -25.92 -21.20 8.87
C THR A 540 -25.26 -21.72 10.14
N ALA A 541 -24.45 -20.85 10.76
CA ALA A 541 -23.80 -21.02 12.05
C ALA A 541 -24.10 -19.81 12.95
N PRO A 542 -23.81 -19.82 14.26
CA PRO A 542 -24.24 -18.78 15.22
C PRO A 542 -23.93 -17.34 14.82
N GLU A 543 -22.77 -17.09 14.19
CA GLU A 543 -22.35 -15.74 13.79
C GLU A 543 -22.09 -15.61 12.28
N ARG A 544 -22.47 -16.63 11.48
CA ARG A 544 -22.08 -16.72 10.07
C ARG A 544 -23.16 -17.37 9.22
N GLN A 545 -23.35 -16.83 8.02
CA GLN A 545 -24.25 -17.40 7.03
C GLN A 545 -23.68 -17.25 5.62
N ILE A 546 -23.70 -18.35 4.88
CA ILE A 546 -23.32 -18.39 3.46
C ILE A 546 -24.51 -18.94 2.69
N THR A 547 -24.91 -18.26 1.62
CA THR A 547 -25.99 -18.68 0.74
C THR A 547 -25.52 -18.70 -0.70
N LEU A 548 -25.57 -19.86 -1.34
CA LEU A 548 -25.36 -20.04 -2.78
C LEU A 548 -26.71 -20.14 -3.48
N THR A 549 -26.90 -19.32 -4.51
CA THR A 549 -28.08 -19.36 -5.39
C THR A 549 -27.64 -19.64 -6.83
N PHE A 550 -27.97 -20.82 -7.35
CA PHE A 550 -27.56 -21.30 -8.66
C PHE A 550 -28.52 -20.87 -9.77
N ASP A 551 -28.01 -20.75 -10.99
CA ASP A 551 -28.78 -20.47 -12.22
C ASP A 551 -29.74 -21.60 -12.61
N ARG A 552 -29.47 -22.83 -12.17
CA ARG A 552 -30.32 -24.02 -12.31
C ARG A 552 -30.34 -24.89 -11.04
N SER A 553 -31.17 -25.93 -11.03
CA SER A 553 -31.17 -26.90 -9.92
C SER A 553 -29.86 -27.66 -9.89
N VAL A 554 -29.32 -27.92 -8.70
CA VAL A 554 -28.06 -28.65 -8.50
C VAL A 554 -28.29 -29.85 -7.61
N GLU A 555 -27.51 -30.90 -7.86
CA GLU A 555 -27.34 -32.00 -6.93
C GLU A 555 -26.25 -31.62 -5.94
N ALA A 556 -26.55 -31.75 -4.65
CA ALA A 556 -25.61 -31.45 -3.59
C ALA A 556 -25.76 -32.43 -2.43
N THR A 557 -24.63 -32.79 -1.83
CA THR A 557 -24.57 -33.68 -0.66
C THR A 557 -23.56 -33.16 0.36
N VAL A 558 -23.67 -33.59 1.61
CA VAL A 558 -22.76 -33.19 2.70
C VAL A 558 -22.10 -34.44 3.28
N ARG A 559 -20.79 -34.37 3.50
CA ARG A 559 -19.99 -35.42 4.13
C ARG A 559 -19.13 -34.84 5.25
N GLU A 560 -18.60 -35.70 6.11
CA GLU A 560 -17.55 -35.34 7.06
C GLU A 560 -16.20 -35.87 6.55
N GLU A 561 -15.18 -35.01 6.56
CA GLU A 561 -13.80 -35.32 6.14
C GLU A 561 -12.85 -34.63 7.11
N ASP A 562 -11.95 -35.38 7.76
CA ASP A 562 -10.96 -34.85 8.70
C ASP A 562 -11.54 -33.93 9.79
N GLY A 563 -12.80 -34.16 10.17
CA GLY A 563 -13.56 -33.35 11.14
C GLY A 563 -14.35 -32.19 10.53
N ASP A 564 -14.09 -31.81 9.28
CA ASP A 564 -14.80 -30.76 8.57
C ASP A 564 -16.11 -31.26 7.96
N LYS A 565 -17.12 -30.39 7.90
CA LYS A 565 -18.32 -30.63 7.09
C LYS A 565 -18.05 -30.16 5.67
N VAL A 566 -18.07 -31.09 4.70
CA VAL A 566 -17.79 -30.81 3.29
C VAL A 566 -19.06 -30.91 2.46
N LEU A 567 -19.47 -29.77 1.89
CA LEU A 567 -20.54 -29.68 0.89
C LEU A 567 -19.99 -30.00 -0.48
N TYR A 568 -20.60 -30.96 -1.18
CA TYR A 568 -20.33 -31.33 -2.57
C TYR A 568 -21.43 -30.80 -3.47
N ILE A 569 -21.06 -30.13 -4.57
CA ILE A 569 -21.98 -29.66 -5.62
C ILE A 569 -21.51 -30.22 -6.95
N THR A 570 -22.38 -30.96 -7.63
CA THR A 570 -22.05 -31.56 -8.94
C THR A 570 -21.92 -30.49 -10.02
N LEU A 571 -20.75 -30.36 -10.62
CA LEU A 571 -20.49 -29.50 -11.78
C LEU A 571 -20.80 -30.23 -13.09
N MET A 572 -20.32 -31.47 -13.20
CA MET A 572 -20.55 -32.37 -14.33
C MET A 572 -20.69 -33.82 -13.81
N PRO A 573 -21.80 -34.52 -14.09
CA PRO A 573 -22.06 -35.85 -13.51
C PRO A 573 -21.31 -37.00 -14.19
N THR A 574 -20.73 -36.80 -15.38
CA THR A 574 -19.90 -37.79 -16.05
C THR A 574 -18.96 -37.09 -17.04
N LEU A 575 -17.68 -37.43 -17.02
CA LEU A 575 -16.70 -36.91 -17.96
C LEU A 575 -16.74 -37.72 -19.27
N ARG A 576 -17.23 -37.08 -20.33
CA ARG A 576 -17.20 -37.62 -21.70
C ARG A 576 -16.33 -36.73 -22.57
N LYS A 577 -15.37 -37.29 -23.30
CA LYS A 577 -14.38 -36.52 -24.05
C LYS A 577 -15.07 -35.50 -24.97
N GLY A 578 -14.69 -34.22 -24.82
CA GLY A 578 -15.24 -33.08 -25.55
C GLY A 578 -16.55 -32.51 -24.99
N ALA A 579 -17.15 -33.13 -23.97
CA ALA A 579 -18.31 -32.58 -23.29
C ALA A 579 -17.93 -31.29 -22.55
N LYS A 580 -18.85 -30.32 -22.57
CA LYS A 580 -18.71 -29.04 -21.89
C LYS A 580 -19.89 -28.78 -20.98
N ALA A 581 -19.63 -28.25 -19.80
CA ALA A 581 -20.67 -27.79 -18.89
C ALA A 581 -20.32 -26.40 -18.36
N THR A 582 -21.35 -25.60 -18.12
CA THR A 582 -21.23 -24.36 -17.36
C THR A 582 -22.26 -24.37 -16.24
N LEU A 583 -21.86 -23.93 -15.05
CA LEU A 583 -22.72 -23.68 -13.91
C LEU A 583 -22.41 -22.30 -13.34
N SER A 584 -23.43 -21.53 -12.97
CA SER A 584 -23.25 -20.21 -12.36
C SER A 584 -24.00 -20.12 -11.04
N ALA A 585 -23.45 -19.37 -10.09
CA ALA A 585 -24.06 -19.09 -8.81
C ALA A 585 -23.83 -17.65 -8.36
N THR A 586 -24.71 -17.16 -7.49
CA THR A 586 -24.44 -16.00 -6.65
C THR A 586 -24.28 -16.46 -5.21
N MET A 587 -23.12 -16.20 -4.63
CA MET A 587 -22.85 -16.37 -3.22
C MET A 587 -23.17 -15.07 -2.48
N SER A 588 -23.93 -15.16 -1.40
CA SER A 588 -24.10 -14.08 -0.43
C SER A 588 -23.56 -14.52 0.91
N VAL A 589 -22.81 -13.65 1.57
CA VAL A 589 -22.19 -13.90 2.86
C VAL A 589 -22.66 -12.87 3.88
N ASN A 590 -22.85 -13.30 5.12
CA ASN A 590 -23.12 -12.42 6.25
C ASN A 590 -22.47 -12.99 7.51
N GLY A 591 -22.05 -12.13 8.42
CA GLY A 591 -21.52 -12.55 9.72
C GLY A 591 -21.26 -11.39 10.66
N LYS A 592 -20.90 -11.68 11.91
CA LYS A 592 -20.54 -10.66 12.89
C LYS A 592 -19.17 -10.03 12.55
N ARG A 593 -19.04 -8.72 12.78
CA ARG A 593 -17.78 -7.97 12.62
C ARG A 593 -17.21 -7.69 14.01
N HIS A 594 -15.98 -8.09 14.24
CA HIS A 594 -15.33 -8.07 15.55
C HIS A 594 -14.58 -6.75 15.78
N HIS A 595 -15.31 -5.71 16.20
CA HIS A 595 -14.78 -4.36 16.43
C HIS A 595 -14.30 -4.10 17.87
N GLU A 596 -14.44 -5.07 18.78
CA GLU A 596 -14.01 -4.91 20.17
C GLU A 596 -12.53 -4.53 20.29
N THR A 597 -12.16 -3.78 21.32
CA THR A 597 -10.78 -3.30 21.49
C THR A 597 -9.82 -4.47 21.71
N ALA A 598 -8.67 -4.46 21.04
CA ALA A 598 -7.58 -5.40 21.28
C ALA A 598 -6.66 -4.93 22.41
N THR A 599 -6.23 -5.84 23.28
CA THR A 599 -5.26 -5.59 24.34
C THR A 599 -3.93 -6.22 23.97
N ILE A 600 -2.89 -5.39 23.85
CA ILE A 600 -1.54 -5.82 23.47
C ILE A 600 -0.59 -5.46 24.61
N THR A 601 0.23 -6.41 25.01
CA THR A 601 1.22 -6.23 26.09
C THR A 601 2.61 -6.56 25.58
N PHE A 602 3.55 -5.65 25.87
CA PHE A 602 4.93 -5.73 25.44
C PHE A 602 5.85 -6.06 26.62
N ASP A 603 6.58 -7.18 26.53
CA ASP A 603 7.47 -7.64 27.59
C ASP A 603 8.93 -7.37 27.25
N HIS A 604 9.35 -6.12 27.45
CA HIS A 604 10.73 -5.71 27.19
C HIS A 604 11.75 -6.24 28.21
N MET A 605 11.30 -6.84 29.31
CA MET A 605 12.18 -7.34 30.38
C MET A 605 12.80 -8.70 30.06
N HIS A 606 12.28 -9.40 29.05
CA HIS A 606 12.75 -10.72 28.62
C HIS A 606 13.18 -10.71 27.14
N PRO A 607 14.27 -10.00 26.78
CA PRO A 607 14.74 -9.96 25.40
C PRO A 607 15.20 -11.34 24.91
N GLY A 608 14.81 -11.66 23.68
CA GLY A 608 15.21 -12.83 22.92
C GLY A 608 16.50 -12.58 22.14
N ARG A 609 16.55 -13.04 20.88
CA ARG A 609 17.70 -12.87 19.99
C ARG A 609 17.70 -11.54 19.24
N ILE A 610 18.89 -11.15 18.78
CA ILE A 610 19.08 -9.99 17.92
C ILE A 610 18.47 -10.26 16.54
N PHE A 611 17.75 -9.28 16.02
CA PHE A 611 17.34 -9.14 14.63
C PHE A 611 18.12 -7.97 14.01
N THR A 612 19.05 -8.29 13.12
CA THR A 612 19.86 -7.27 12.41
C THR A 612 19.00 -6.51 11.39
N GLY A 613 18.02 -7.19 10.81
CA GLY A 613 17.03 -6.58 9.92
C GLY A 613 16.55 -7.52 8.83
N PHE A 614 15.67 -7.00 7.99
CA PHE A 614 15.20 -7.70 6.79
C PHE A 614 16.31 -7.75 5.73
N GLY A 615 16.49 -8.90 5.08
CA GLY A 615 17.52 -9.14 4.08
C GLY A 615 16.93 -9.41 2.69
N GLY A 616 17.80 -9.62 1.70
CA GLY A 616 17.37 -9.94 0.35
C GLY A 616 18.33 -10.82 -0.44
N ASN A 617 17.76 -11.52 -1.39
CA ASN A 617 18.44 -12.30 -2.41
C ASN A 617 18.58 -11.51 -3.71
N PHE A 618 19.79 -11.57 -4.30
CA PHE A 618 20.18 -10.80 -5.48
C PHE A 618 20.80 -11.68 -6.57
N ARG A 619 20.17 -12.82 -6.83
CA ARG A 619 20.53 -13.71 -7.95
C ARG A 619 20.16 -13.04 -9.28
N ILE A 620 21.12 -12.89 -10.20
CA ILE A 620 20.91 -12.14 -11.44
C ILE A 620 20.40 -13.10 -12.53
N GLN A 621 19.11 -13.03 -12.84
CA GLN A 621 18.49 -13.93 -13.81
C GLN A 621 18.03 -13.22 -15.08
N ASN A 622 17.65 -11.95 -14.93
CA ASN A 622 17.19 -11.10 -16.01
C ASN A 622 18.00 -9.79 -16.01
N PRO A 623 19.14 -9.74 -16.72
CA PRO A 623 20.02 -8.57 -16.72
C PRO A 623 19.36 -7.31 -17.29
N LEU A 624 18.22 -7.42 -17.98
CA LEU A 624 17.47 -6.28 -18.51
C LEU A 624 16.51 -5.65 -17.48
N LYS A 625 16.00 -6.43 -16.52
CA LYS A 625 14.94 -5.98 -15.60
C LYS A 625 15.36 -6.00 -14.13
N ASP A 626 16.28 -6.89 -13.75
CA ASP A 626 16.76 -6.98 -12.37
C ASP A 626 17.37 -5.67 -11.84
N PRO A 627 18.22 -4.94 -12.59
CA PRO A 627 18.83 -3.72 -12.07
C PRO A 627 17.81 -2.68 -11.57
N THR A 628 16.74 -2.45 -12.33
CA THR A 628 15.72 -1.47 -11.96
C THR A 628 14.97 -1.86 -10.68
N VAL A 629 14.65 -3.15 -10.52
CA VAL A 629 13.98 -3.66 -9.30
C VAL A 629 14.91 -3.60 -8.10
N ILE A 630 16.16 -4.05 -8.27
CA ILE A 630 17.19 -4.01 -7.23
C ILE A 630 17.43 -2.57 -6.76
N ASP A 631 17.61 -1.64 -7.70
CA ASP A 631 17.89 -0.23 -7.40
C ASP A 631 16.71 0.46 -6.71
N TYR A 632 15.48 0.11 -7.08
CA TYR A 632 14.30 0.61 -6.37
C TYR A 632 14.25 0.07 -4.94
N CYS A 633 14.46 -1.24 -4.75
CA CYS A 633 14.43 -1.86 -3.43
C CYS A 633 15.52 -1.30 -2.51
N LEU A 634 16.77 -1.24 -2.96
CA LEU A 634 17.88 -0.74 -2.14
C LEU A 634 17.78 0.75 -1.80
N ARG A 635 17.12 1.57 -2.63
CA ARG A 635 16.88 2.99 -2.34
C ARG A 635 15.76 3.21 -1.32
N ASN A 636 14.72 2.37 -1.37
CA ASN A 636 13.48 2.60 -0.63
C ASN A 636 13.30 1.68 0.59
N MET A 637 14.15 0.68 0.77
CA MET A 637 14.07 -0.30 1.85
C MET A 637 15.45 -0.58 2.44
N ARG A 638 15.56 -0.58 3.77
CA ARG A 638 16.81 -0.94 4.47
C ARG A 638 17.03 -2.44 4.41
N VAL A 639 17.87 -2.89 3.49
CA VAL A 639 18.29 -4.29 3.42
C VAL A 639 19.51 -4.49 4.33
N ALA A 640 19.41 -5.44 5.25
CA ALA A 640 20.41 -5.67 6.30
C ALA A 640 21.35 -6.84 6.02
N PHE A 641 20.97 -7.71 5.08
CA PHE A 641 21.70 -8.93 4.74
C PHE A 641 21.55 -9.23 3.24
N GLY A 642 22.61 -9.65 2.58
CA GLY A 642 22.60 -9.94 1.14
C GLY A 642 23.05 -11.36 0.83
N ARG A 643 22.31 -12.08 -0.02
CA ARG A 643 22.77 -13.33 -0.64
C ARG A 643 22.91 -13.16 -2.16
N VAL A 644 24.07 -13.52 -2.69
CA VAL A 644 24.41 -13.45 -4.11
C VAL A 644 24.79 -14.82 -4.64
N GLU A 645 24.63 -15.02 -5.95
CA GLU A 645 25.03 -16.28 -6.56
C GLU A 645 26.54 -16.36 -6.80
N MET A 646 27.08 -17.57 -6.62
CA MET A 646 28.28 -18.02 -7.27
C MET A 646 27.87 -18.74 -8.57
N PRO A 647 28.13 -18.15 -9.75
CA PRO A 647 27.85 -18.81 -11.02
C PRO A 647 28.95 -19.83 -11.34
N TRP A 648 29.05 -20.89 -10.53
CA TRP A 648 30.20 -21.82 -10.48
C TRP A 648 30.49 -22.48 -11.83
N MET A 649 29.47 -22.98 -12.54
CA MET A 649 29.64 -23.54 -13.88
C MET A 649 30.26 -22.54 -14.87
N ILE A 650 29.83 -21.27 -14.85
CA ILE A 650 30.36 -20.23 -15.76
C ILE A 650 31.77 -19.82 -15.34
N TRP A 651 32.00 -19.71 -14.03
CA TRP A 651 33.33 -19.47 -13.45
C TRP A 651 34.35 -20.51 -13.93
N ASP A 652 34.01 -21.79 -13.88
CA ASP A 652 34.90 -22.86 -14.33
C ASP A 652 35.18 -22.78 -15.85
N MET A 653 34.15 -22.49 -16.66
CA MET A 653 34.29 -22.47 -18.12
C MET A 653 35.02 -21.24 -18.65
N GLN A 654 34.82 -20.06 -18.04
CA GLN A 654 35.19 -18.77 -18.63
C GLN A 654 36.01 -17.88 -17.67
N GLY A 655 36.13 -18.26 -16.40
CA GLY A 655 36.89 -17.53 -15.38
C GLY A 655 36.34 -16.14 -15.05
N ALA A 656 37.18 -15.32 -14.42
CA ALA A 656 36.87 -13.96 -13.96
C ALA A 656 36.44 -12.98 -15.07
N ALA A 657 36.77 -13.27 -16.33
CA ALA A 657 36.44 -12.41 -17.45
C ALA A 657 34.96 -12.48 -17.86
N ALA A 658 34.25 -13.55 -17.47
CA ALA A 658 32.88 -13.80 -17.89
C ALA A 658 31.91 -12.69 -17.42
N PRO A 659 31.05 -12.15 -18.31
CA PRO A 659 30.14 -11.06 -17.95
C PRO A 659 29.26 -11.35 -16.73
N HIS A 660 28.70 -12.56 -16.64
CA HIS A 660 27.80 -12.95 -15.55
C HIS A 660 28.54 -13.14 -14.20
N VAL A 661 29.79 -13.63 -14.23
CA VAL A 661 30.68 -13.67 -13.06
C VAL A 661 30.92 -12.25 -12.54
N LYS A 662 31.25 -11.31 -13.44
CA LYS A 662 31.47 -9.90 -13.08
C LYS A 662 30.22 -9.24 -12.52
N GLN A 663 29.04 -9.53 -13.08
CA GLN A 663 27.77 -9.01 -12.58
C GLN A 663 27.48 -9.48 -11.15
N SER A 664 27.67 -10.78 -10.87
CA SER A 664 27.48 -11.34 -9.53
C SER A 664 28.48 -10.77 -8.52
N ALA A 665 29.75 -10.64 -8.92
CA ALA A 665 30.81 -10.04 -8.11
C ALA A 665 30.56 -8.55 -7.83
N GLU A 666 30.09 -7.81 -8.84
CA GLU A 666 29.72 -6.40 -8.70
C GLU A 666 28.53 -6.24 -7.74
N MET A 667 27.53 -7.13 -7.83
CA MET A 667 26.42 -7.14 -6.88
C MET A 667 26.92 -7.37 -5.44
N ALA A 668 27.81 -8.35 -5.24
CA ALA A 668 28.44 -8.61 -3.95
C ALA A 668 29.17 -7.37 -3.40
N ARG A 669 29.93 -6.67 -4.28
CA ARG A 669 30.64 -5.44 -3.93
C ARG A 669 29.69 -4.33 -3.50
N ARG A 670 28.62 -4.11 -4.27
CA ARG A 670 27.60 -3.09 -3.95
C ARG A 670 27.00 -3.32 -2.57
N LEU A 671 26.65 -4.56 -2.23
CA LEU A 671 26.11 -4.90 -0.91
C LEU A 671 27.15 -4.68 0.19
N LYS A 672 28.38 -5.19 0.02
CA LYS A 672 29.45 -5.06 1.02
C LYS A 672 29.86 -3.59 1.26
N GLN A 673 29.84 -2.74 0.23
CA GLN A 673 30.14 -1.30 0.35
C GLN A 673 29.13 -0.54 1.22
N THR A 674 27.91 -1.05 1.34
CA THR A 674 26.89 -0.51 2.26
C THR A 674 27.00 -1.08 3.69
N GLY A 675 28.01 -1.91 3.96
CA GLY A 675 28.24 -2.56 5.25
C GLY A 675 27.47 -3.86 5.45
N MET A 676 26.76 -4.37 4.44
CA MET A 676 25.97 -5.60 4.57
C MET A 676 26.87 -6.84 4.63
N PRO A 677 26.57 -7.81 5.50
CA PRO A 677 27.07 -9.16 5.36
C PRO A 677 26.61 -9.79 4.03
N VAL A 678 27.50 -10.57 3.40
CA VAL A 678 27.28 -11.19 2.10
C VAL A 678 27.42 -12.71 2.21
N ILE A 679 26.35 -13.41 1.83
CA ILE A 679 26.33 -14.86 1.60
C ILE A 679 26.60 -15.11 0.12
N VAL A 680 27.51 -16.02 -0.17
CA VAL A 680 27.76 -16.53 -1.52
C VAL A 680 27.20 -17.94 -1.61
N SER A 681 26.22 -18.15 -2.49
CA SER A 681 25.56 -19.45 -2.62
C SER A 681 25.73 -20.03 -4.02
N CYS A 682 25.97 -21.33 -4.10
CA CYS A 682 26.11 -22.03 -5.37
C CYS A 682 24.83 -22.79 -5.71
N TRP A 683 24.34 -22.60 -6.94
CA TRP A 683 23.27 -23.41 -7.53
C TRP A 683 23.86 -24.49 -8.43
N PHE A 684 24.54 -24.13 -9.52
CA PHE A 684 24.90 -25.09 -10.57
C PHE A 684 26.38 -25.51 -10.50
N PRO A 685 26.68 -26.80 -10.29
CA PRO A 685 28.06 -27.28 -10.34
C PRO A 685 28.54 -27.46 -11.79
N PRO A 686 29.86 -27.34 -12.05
CA PRO A 686 30.45 -27.82 -13.30
C PRO A 686 30.23 -29.33 -13.47
N MET A 687 30.06 -29.77 -14.73
CA MET A 687 29.79 -31.19 -15.05
C MET A 687 30.86 -32.16 -14.53
N TRP A 688 32.11 -31.71 -14.37
CA TRP A 688 33.17 -32.57 -13.84
C TRP A 688 33.06 -32.78 -12.33
N ALA A 689 32.52 -31.80 -11.59
CA ALA A 689 32.47 -31.79 -10.13
C ALA A 689 31.42 -32.74 -9.55
N GLY A 690 30.38 -33.08 -10.32
CA GLY A 690 29.29 -33.93 -9.87
C GLY A 690 28.96 -35.10 -10.78
N GLU A 691 28.27 -36.08 -10.24
CA GLU A 691 27.63 -37.18 -10.96
C GLU A 691 26.13 -36.96 -11.01
N ARG A 692 25.55 -37.29 -12.16
CA ARG A 692 24.12 -37.15 -12.42
C ARG A 692 23.33 -38.11 -11.51
N THR A 693 22.46 -37.56 -10.69
CA THR A 693 21.54 -38.27 -9.79
C THR A 693 20.15 -37.62 -9.84
N THR A 694 19.28 -37.99 -8.91
CA THR A 694 17.94 -37.41 -8.72
C THR A 694 17.90 -36.63 -7.40
N ARG A 695 17.00 -35.66 -7.32
CA ARG A 695 16.59 -35.03 -6.06
C ARG A 695 16.19 -36.07 -5.01
N SER A 696 16.24 -35.69 -3.73
CA SER A 696 15.87 -36.58 -2.63
C SER A 696 14.40 -36.98 -2.64
N ASP A 697 13.53 -36.18 -3.27
CA ASP A 697 12.10 -36.48 -3.48
C ASP A 697 11.80 -37.30 -4.75
N GLY A 698 12.81 -37.57 -5.58
CA GLY A 698 12.66 -38.32 -6.83
C GLY A 698 12.11 -37.53 -8.02
N THR A 699 11.81 -36.24 -7.88
CA THR A 699 11.01 -35.49 -8.89
C THR A 699 11.83 -34.93 -10.04
N SER A 700 13.12 -34.68 -9.85
CA SER A 700 13.95 -33.96 -10.82
C SER A 700 15.42 -34.31 -10.74
N PHE A 701 16.16 -33.88 -11.76
CA PHE A 701 17.59 -34.10 -11.87
C PHE A 701 18.40 -33.28 -10.84
N ALA A 702 19.45 -33.87 -10.27
CA ALA A 702 20.42 -33.22 -9.38
C ALA A 702 21.85 -33.79 -9.59
N PHE A 703 22.86 -33.17 -8.98
CA PHE A 703 24.24 -33.66 -8.96
C PHE A 703 24.68 -34.02 -7.55
N ARG A 704 25.27 -35.20 -7.40
CA ARG A 704 26.05 -35.55 -6.19
C ARG A 704 27.52 -35.24 -6.46
N LEU A 705 28.18 -34.49 -5.57
CA LEU A 705 29.59 -34.14 -5.75
C LEU A 705 30.49 -35.39 -5.68
N LYS A 706 31.53 -35.44 -6.51
CA LYS A 706 32.45 -36.58 -6.57
C LYS A 706 33.53 -36.49 -5.49
N ASP A 707 33.62 -37.52 -4.67
CA ASP A 707 34.73 -37.66 -3.71
C ASP A 707 36.10 -37.68 -4.41
N SER A 708 36.19 -38.28 -5.60
CA SER A 708 37.44 -38.34 -6.39
C SER A 708 37.94 -36.97 -6.86
N GLU A 709 37.06 -35.97 -6.94
CA GLU A 709 37.37 -34.61 -7.40
C GLU A 709 37.43 -33.59 -6.24
N GLN A 710 37.35 -34.05 -4.98
CA GLN A 710 37.20 -33.17 -3.81
C GLN A 710 38.22 -32.04 -3.75
N GLN A 711 39.52 -32.32 -3.98
CA GLN A 711 40.55 -31.29 -3.97
C GLN A 711 40.35 -30.23 -5.05
N ARG A 712 39.91 -30.65 -6.25
CA ARG A 712 39.64 -29.76 -7.37
C ARG A 712 38.38 -28.93 -7.14
N ILE A 713 37.35 -29.53 -6.53
CA ILE A 713 36.14 -28.83 -6.08
C ILE A 713 36.51 -27.73 -5.09
N PHE A 714 37.25 -28.07 -4.02
CA PHE A 714 37.64 -27.10 -3.00
C PHE A 714 38.50 -25.98 -3.56
N ALA A 715 39.44 -26.30 -4.45
CA ALA A 715 40.24 -25.28 -5.13
C ALA A 715 39.36 -24.34 -5.96
N SER A 716 38.48 -24.88 -6.82
CA SER A 716 37.62 -24.06 -7.69
C SER A 716 36.68 -23.13 -6.92
N LEU A 717 36.06 -23.63 -5.85
CA LEU A 717 35.20 -22.83 -4.97
C LEU A 717 36.00 -21.74 -4.23
N THR A 718 37.16 -22.11 -3.69
CA THR A 718 38.03 -21.18 -2.96
C THR A 718 38.59 -20.10 -3.87
N ASP A 719 39.01 -20.44 -5.09
CA ASP A 719 39.56 -19.50 -6.06
C ASP A 719 38.54 -18.40 -6.42
N TYR A 720 37.24 -18.73 -6.45
CA TYR A 720 36.18 -17.74 -6.64
C TYR A 720 36.04 -16.80 -5.44
N LEU A 721 36.08 -17.33 -4.21
CA LEU A 721 36.02 -16.53 -2.99
C LEU A 721 37.26 -15.62 -2.83
N GLU A 722 38.44 -16.13 -3.16
CA GLU A 722 39.69 -15.35 -3.22
C GLU A 722 39.61 -14.27 -4.31
N PHE A 723 39.02 -14.59 -5.46
CA PHE A 723 38.74 -13.62 -6.53
C PHE A 723 37.85 -12.46 -6.04
N LEU A 724 36.73 -12.75 -5.36
CA LEU A 724 35.87 -11.71 -4.79
C LEU A 724 36.63 -10.83 -3.78
N LYS A 725 37.42 -11.45 -2.91
CA LYS A 725 38.20 -10.75 -1.89
C LYS A 725 39.27 -9.85 -2.51
N ARG A 726 40.04 -10.38 -3.47
CA ARG A 726 41.18 -9.69 -4.10
C ARG A 726 40.72 -8.60 -5.06
N ASP A 727 39.77 -8.89 -5.94
CA ASP A 727 39.47 -8.03 -7.09
C ASP A 727 38.28 -7.10 -6.82
N TYR A 728 37.39 -7.46 -5.90
CA TYR A 728 36.20 -6.68 -5.55
C TYR A 728 36.18 -6.19 -4.10
N GLY A 729 37.17 -6.59 -3.28
CA GLY A 729 37.25 -6.23 -1.86
C GLY A 729 36.18 -6.91 -1.00
N VAL A 730 35.60 -8.02 -1.47
CA VAL A 730 34.51 -8.73 -0.79
C VAL A 730 35.00 -10.06 -0.25
N GLU A 731 35.25 -10.12 1.05
CA GLU A 731 35.34 -11.40 1.75
C GLU A 731 33.92 -11.83 2.16
N ALA A 732 33.45 -12.95 1.60
CA ALA A 732 32.15 -13.51 1.91
C ALA A 732 32.07 -13.90 3.40
N ASP A 733 30.97 -13.56 4.04
CA ASP A 733 30.74 -13.90 5.45
C ASP A 733 30.34 -15.37 5.56
N TYR A 734 29.44 -15.82 4.66
CA TYR A 734 28.97 -17.19 4.59
C TYR A 734 29.01 -17.78 3.18
N PHE A 735 29.15 -19.10 3.10
CA PHE A 735 28.99 -19.89 1.88
C PHE A 735 27.98 -21.03 2.05
N SER A 736 27.19 -21.33 1.02
CA SER A 736 26.27 -22.47 0.97
C SER A 736 26.10 -23.05 -0.44
N PHE A 737 25.52 -24.25 -0.51
CA PHE A 737 24.80 -24.72 -1.69
C PHE A 737 23.31 -24.49 -1.47
N ASN A 738 22.60 -23.99 -2.48
CA ASN A 738 21.17 -23.74 -2.35
C ASN A 738 20.40 -25.07 -2.28
N GLU A 739 19.66 -25.29 -1.19
CA GLU A 739 18.71 -26.41 -1.05
C GLU A 739 19.33 -27.78 -1.31
N SER A 740 20.50 -28.01 -0.70
CA SER A 740 21.24 -29.27 -0.89
C SER A 740 20.58 -30.49 -0.25
N ASP A 741 19.61 -30.29 0.63
CA ASP A 741 18.77 -31.34 1.21
C ASP A 741 17.78 -31.92 0.18
N LEU A 742 17.18 -31.05 -0.64
CA LEU A 742 16.30 -31.45 -1.73
C LEU A 742 17.07 -31.82 -3.00
N GLY A 743 18.14 -31.06 -3.27
CA GLY A 743 18.92 -31.20 -4.49
C GLY A 743 18.51 -30.22 -5.58
N ILE A 744 18.38 -28.93 -5.27
CA ILE A 744 18.28 -27.90 -6.33
C ILE A 744 19.65 -27.76 -7.00
N ASN A 745 19.94 -28.71 -7.88
CA ASN A 745 21.18 -28.98 -8.63
C ASN A 745 22.31 -29.64 -7.85
N VAL A 746 22.58 -29.35 -6.58
CA VAL A 746 23.56 -30.10 -5.76
C VAL A 746 22.82 -30.81 -4.64
N VAL A 747 22.99 -32.13 -4.47
CA VAL A 747 22.33 -32.91 -3.41
C VAL A 747 23.35 -33.52 -2.46
N PHE A 748 23.05 -33.43 -1.16
CA PHE A 748 23.77 -34.11 -0.09
C PHE A 748 22.81 -34.98 0.72
N THR A 749 23.35 -36.07 1.25
CA THR A 749 22.82 -36.70 2.46
C THR A 749 23.19 -35.85 3.70
N PRO A 750 22.46 -36.01 4.81
CA PRO A 750 22.80 -35.33 6.07
C PRO A 750 24.27 -35.52 6.51
N GLU A 751 24.84 -36.72 6.29
CA GLU A 751 26.24 -37.04 6.59
C GLU A 751 27.23 -36.39 5.61
N GLU A 752 26.95 -36.44 4.30
CA GLU A 752 27.78 -35.78 3.28
C GLU A 752 27.88 -34.27 3.53
N HIS A 753 26.77 -33.63 3.94
CA HIS A 753 26.76 -32.21 4.29
C HIS A 753 27.65 -31.88 5.49
N ARG A 754 27.55 -32.67 6.58
CA ARG A 754 28.46 -32.56 7.74
C ARG A 754 29.92 -32.69 7.31
N ASP A 755 30.23 -33.70 6.51
CA ASP A 755 31.60 -34.02 6.12
C ASP A 755 32.17 -32.94 5.18
N PHE A 756 31.35 -32.42 4.28
CA PHE A 756 31.69 -31.24 3.48
C PHE A 756 31.98 -30.02 4.35
N ILE A 757 31.13 -29.73 5.36
CA ILE A 757 31.33 -28.59 6.27
C ILE A 757 32.70 -28.65 6.94
N LYS A 758 33.09 -29.83 7.42
CA LYS A 758 34.36 -30.03 8.10
C LYS A 758 35.55 -29.90 7.14
N ALA A 759 35.49 -30.61 6.02
CA ALA A 759 36.60 -30.69 5.09
C ALA A 759 36.83 -29.35 4.36
N PHE A 760 35.77 -28.75 3.83
CA PHE A 760 35.86 -27.48 3.12
C PHE A 760 36.10 -26.31 4.08
N GLY A 761 35.48 -26.32 5.27
CA GLY A 761 35.72 -25.31 6.30
C GLY A 761 37.19 -25.26 6.75
N GLN A 762 37.82 -26.43 6.93
CA GLN A 762 39.26 -26.50 7.21
C GLN A 762 40.09 -25.98 6.03
N TYR A 763 39.72 -26.35 4.79
CA TYR A 763 40.39 -25.88 3.57
C TYR A 763 40.39 -24.35 3.46
N LEU A 764 39.25 -23.70 3.72
CA LEU A 764 39.13 -22.23 3.73
C LEU A 764 40.00 -21.60 4.82
N ALA A 765 40.01 -22.18 6.03
CA ALA A 765 40.82 -21.71 7.14
C ALA A 765 42.33 -21.80 6.84
N ASP A 766 42.79 -22.89 6.23
CA ASP A 766 44.18 -23.07 5.81
C ASP A 766 44.63 -22.05 4.75
N ARG A 767 43.68 -21.53 3.98
CA ARG A 767 43.87 -20.44 2.99
C ARG A 767 43.72 -19.04 3.60
N GLY A 768 43.45 -18.92 4.89
CA GLY A 768 43.30 -17.64 5.59
C GLY A 768 42.02 -16.88 5.28
N LEU A 769 40.98 -17.58 4.79
CA LEU A 769 39.64 -17.02 4.62
C LEU A 769 38.84 -17.14 5.93
N LYS A 770 38.12 -16.07 6.28
CA LYS A 770 37.22 -16.03 7.45
C LYS A 770 35.82 -16.56 7.14
N THR A 771 35.52 -16.81 5.86
CA THR A 771 34.23 -17.33 5.39
C THR A 771 33.88 -18.61 6.12
N ARG A 772 32.66 -18.68 6.66
CA ARG A 772 32.10 -19.87 7.31
C ARG A 772 30.98 -20.48 6.48
N LEU A 773 30.55 -21.69 6.82
CA LEU A 773 29.52 -22.40 6.08
C LEU A 773 28.16 -22.27 6.76
N LEU A 774 27.10 -22.21 5.97
CA LEU A 774 25.75 -22.36 6.50
C LEU A 774 25.49 -23.83 6.83
N LEU A 775 25.02 -24.10 8.04
CA LEU A 775 24.43 -25.39 8.38
C LEU A 775 22.98 -25.40 7.87
N GLY A 776 22.80 -26.03 6.72
CA GLY A 776 21.51 -26.22 6.07
C GLY A 776 21.49 -25.47 4.76
N ASP A 777 20.72 -24.38 4.71
CA ASP A 777 20.14 -23.80 3.49
C ASP A 777 19.08 -24.74 2.90
N ASN A 778 18.30 -25.33 3.80
CA ASN A 778 17.26 -26.32 3.55
C ASN A 778 16.10 -25.78 2.71
N SER A 779 15.58 -26.60 1.80
CA SER A 779 14.47 -26.26 0.91
C SER A 779 13.16 -25.94 1.62
N ASP A 780 12.94 -26.45 2.83
CA ASP A 780 11.71 -26.20 3.57
C ASP A 780 11.98 -26.22 5.07
N ALA A 781 11.07 -25.62 5.84
CA ALA A 781 11.15 -25.67 7.29
C ALA A 781 11.02 -27.11 7.84
N THR A 782 10.35 -28.00 7.11
CA THR A 782 10.09 -29.39 7.54
C THR A 782 11.26 -30.34 7.39
N THR A 783 12.31 -30.00 6.63
CA THR A 783 13.46 -30.89 6.38
C THR A 783 14.52 -30.82 7.47
N PHE A 784 14.12 -30.47 8.70
CA PHE A 784 14.99 -30.27 9.88
C PHE A 784 15.99 -31.41 10.13
N ASP A 785 15.59 -32.66 9.86
CA ASP A 785 16.44 -33.83 10.08
C ASP A 785 17.77 -33.77 9.30
N PHE A 786 17.82 -33.02 8.20
CA PHE A 786 19.02 -32.83 7.39
C PHE A 786 20.20 -32.22 8.16
N ILE A 787 19.94 -31.36 9.15
CA ILE A 787 21.02 -30.70 9.90
C ILE A 787 21.53 -31.53 11.09
N LEU A 788 20.80 -32.58 11.50
CA LEU A 788 21.07 -33.31 12.75
C LEU A 788 22.49 -33.91 12.84
N PRO A 789 23.07 -34.52 11.79
CA PRO A 789 24.42 -35.08 11.91
C PRO A 789 25.51 -34.04 12.16
N ALA A 790 25.40 -32.86 11.54
CA ALA A 790 26.34 -31.77 11.77
C ALA A 790 26.08 -31.04 13.09
N LEU A 791 24.80 -30.88 13.45
CA LEU A 791 24.40 -30.31 14.74
C LEU A 791 24.96 -31.14 15.92
N ASN A 792 24.98 -32.47 15.77
CA ASN A 792 25.46 -33.40 16.79
C ASN A 792 26.97 -33.74 16.69
N ASP A 793 27.73 -33.11 15.79
CA ASP A 793 29.19 -33.28 15.66
C ASP A 793 29.95 -31.99 16.08
N PRO A 794 30.48 -31.91 17.31
CA PRO A 794 31.24 -30.75 17.79
C PRO A 794 32.44 -30.36 16.92
N SER A 795 33.01 -31.30 16.15
CA SER A 795 34.14 -31.01 15.28
C SER A 795 33.76 -30.18 14.04
N ALA A 796 32.47 -30.16 13.67
CA ALA A 796 31.93 -29.33 12.60
C ALA A 796 31.64 -27.88 13.04
N HIS A 797 31.29 -27.66 14.31
CA HIS A 797 30.74 -26.39 14.82
C HIS A 797 31.64 -25.17 14.56
N LYS A 798 32.97 -25.34 14.65
CA LYS A 798 33.92 -24.24 14.40
C LYS A 798 33.89 -23.68 12.97
N TYR A 799 33.37 -24.42 12.01
CA TYR A 799 33.25 -24.00 10.60
C TYR A 799 31.84 -23.50 10.25
N ILE A 800 30.89 -23.62 11.17
CA ILE A 800 29.51 -23.18 10.97
C ILE A 800 29.39 -21.71 11.36
N GLY A 801 28.85 -20.91 10.45
CA GLY A 801 28.62 -19.47 10.64
C GLY A 801 27.20 -19.16 11.09
N ALA A 802 26.22 -19.88 10.55
CA ALA A 802 24.80 -19.74 10.87
C ALA A 802 24.06 -21.05 10.52
N ILE A 803 22.88 -21.26 11.10
CA ILE A 803 21.91 -22.25 10.64
C ILE A 803 20.97 -21.57 9.64
N SER A 804 20.64 -22.23 8.53
CA SER A 804 19.76 -21.67 7.50
C SER A 804 18.69 -22.65 7.06
N PHE A 805 17.48 -22.14 6.86
CA PHE A 805 16.35 -22.86 6.26
C PHE A 805 15.50 -21.88 5.46
N HIS A 806 14.63 -22.40 4.59
CA HIS A 806 13.68 -21.59 3.85
C HIS A 806 12.30 -21.65 4.47
N SER A 807 11.56 -20.53 4.45
CA SER A 807 10.21 -20.47 5.05
C SER A 807 9.13 -21.09 4.16
N TRP A 808 9.55 -21.79 3.11
CA TRP A 808 8.69 -22.69 2.37
C TRP A 808 8.09 -23.74 3.31
N ARG A 809 6.94 -24.30 2.88
CA ARG A 809 6.08 -25.34 3.50
C ARG A 809 6.41 -25.78 4.94
N GLY A 810 5.37 -25.87 5.77
CA GLY A 810 5.46 -26.41 7.14
C GLY A 810 6.18 -25.50 8.14
N CYS A 811 5.81 -24.23 8.13
CA CYS A 811 6.14 -23.26 9.17
C CYS A 811 5.11 -23.30 10.32
N ASP A 812 4.81 -24.48 10.85
CA ASP A 812 4.06 -24.62 12.09
C ASP A 812 4.93 -24.23 13.31
N ASP A 813 4.28 -23.92 14.42
CA ASP A 813 4.98 -23.40 15.60
C ASP A 813 5.98 -24.41 16.18
N GLU A 814 5.70 -25.72 16.11
CA GLU A 814 6.60 -26.76 16.62
C GLU A 814 7.89 -26.82 15.79
N THR A 815 7.75 -26.83 14.46
CA THR A 815 8.87 -26.82 13.53
C THR A 815 9.74 -25.59 13.70
N LEU A 816 9.14 -24.39 13.82
CA LEU A 816 9.89 -23.16 14.05
C LEU A 816 10.67 -23.16 15.38
N ASN A 817 10.11 -23.77 16.43
CA ASN A 817 10.81 -23.93 17.71
C ASN A 817 12.02 -24.88 17.60
N LYS A 818 11.95 -25.93 16.77
CA LYS A 818 13.10 -26.83 16.51
C LYS A 818 14.29 -26.07 15.92
N TRP A 819 14.04 -25.23 14.91
CA TRP A 819 15.07 -24.36 14.32
C TRP A 819 15.64 -23.37 15.34
N ALA A 820 14.78 -22.82 16.18
CA ALA A 820 15.19 -21.89 17.22
C ALA A 820 16.16 -22.53 18.20
N GLU A 821 15.87 -23.75 18.64
CA GLU A 821 16.66 -24.51 19.60
C GLU A 821 17.99 -24.99 19.00
N ALA A 822 18.00 -25.47 17.75
CA ALA A 822 19.22 -25.87 17.06
C ALA A 822 20.26 -24.72 17.01
N SER A 823 19.80 -23.49 16.73
CA SER A 823 20.67 -22.31 16.73
C SER A 823 21.24 -22.01 18.12
N ARG A 824 20.47 -22.24 19.20
CA ARG A 824 20.95 -22.08 20.58
C ARG A 824 21.95 -23.16 20.96
N GLN A 825 21.71 -24.42 20.56
CA GLN A 825 22.55 -25.57 20.90
C GLN A 825 24.03 -25.35 20.52
N ILE A 826 24.29 -24.73 19.38
CA ILE A 826 25.66 -24.47 18.89
C ILE A 826 26.06 -23.00 18.90
N ASN A 827 25.21 -22.12 19.46
CA ASN A 827 25.44 -20.68 19.61
C ASN A 827 25.85 -19.95 18.31
N VAL A 828 25.08 -20.17 17.24
CA VAL A 828 25.23 -19.45 15.96
C VAL A 828 23.89 -18.83 15.57
N PRO A 829 23.87 -17.73 14.79
CA PRO A 829 22.61 -17.13 14.34
C PRO A 829 21.77 -18.08 13.47
N LEU A 830 20.47 -17.84 13.46
CA LEU A 830 19.51 -18.47 12.55
C LEU A 830 19.21 -17.50 11.41
N ILE A 831 19.24 -17.95 10.17
CA ILE A 831 18.90 -17.15 8.99
C ILE A 831 17.77 -17.85 8.26
N VAL A 832 16.74 -17.10 7.87
CA VAL A 832 15.80 -17.60 6.86
C VAL A 832 16.43 -17.28 5.51
N GLY A 833 17.05 -18.28 4.89
CA GLY A 833 17.84 -18.17 3.65
C GLY A 833 17.02 -17.65 2.47
N GLU A 834 15.75 -18.05 2.48
CA GLU A 834 14.73 -17.59 1.57
C GLU A 834 13.39 -17.51 2.30
N GLY A 835 12.92 -16.28 2.49
CA GLY A 835 11.62 -15.97 3.01
C GLY A 835 10.63 -15.80 1.87
N SER A 836 9.51 -16.49 1.95
CA SER A 836 8.18 -16.17 1.38
C SER A 836 7.24 -17.34 1.67
N THR A 837 6.02 -17.31 1.12
CA THR A 837 5.01 -18.35 1.33
C THR A 837 4.97 -19.36 0.19
N ASP A 838 5.33 -18.95 -1.04
CA ASP A 838 5.29 -19.82 -2.21
C ASP A 838 6.41 -19.71 -3.26
N ALA A 839 7.29 -20.72 -3.30
CA ALA A 839 8.37 -20.84 -4.29
C ALA A 839 7.85 -20.92 -5.73
N ALA A 840 6.66 -21.49 -5.97
CA ALA A 840 6.11 -21.67 -7.32
C ALA A 840 5.35 -20.44 -7.84
N ALA A 841 5.15 -19.40 -7.02
CA ALA A 841 4.31 -18.26 -7.39
C ALA A 841 4.81 -17.47 -8.61
N HIS A 842 6.08 -17.58 -8.96
CA HIS A 842 6.64 -17.00 -10.19
C HIS A 842 5.98 -17.54 -11.48
N GLN A 843 5.33 -18.72 -11.41
CA GLN A 843 4.59 -19.33 -12.53
C GLN A 843 3.21 -18.71 -12.75
N TYR A 844 2.67 -18.00 -11.76
CA TYR A 844 1.37 -17.30 -11.81
C TYR A 844 1.49 -15.91 -11.14
N PRO A 845 2.36 -15.05 -11.69
CA PRO A 845 2.88 -13.87 -11.00
C PRO A 845 1.82 -12.79 -10.69
N ALA A 846 0.63 -12.85 -11.30
CA ALA A 846 -0.46 -11.94 -10.97
C ALA A 846 -0.87 -12.01 -9.49
N ILE A 847 -0.58 -13.13 -8.79
CA ILE A 847 -0.80 -13.26 -7.35
C ILE A 847 0.06 -12.28 -6.52
N PHE A 848 1.23 -11.83 -7.02
CA PHE A 848 2.09 -10.90 -6.29
C PHE A 848 1.48 -9.51 -6.12
N ASN A 849 0.48 -9.17 -6.93
CA ASN A 849 -0.28 -7.92 -6.82
C ASN A 849 -1.52 -8.06 -5.92
N GLU A 850 -1.68 -9.20 -5.24
CA GLU A 850 -2.82 -9.47 -4.36
C GLU A 850 -2.56 -9.06 -2.91
N SER A 851 -3.52 -8.32 -2.34
CA SER A 851 -3.52 -7.98 -0.92
C SER A 851 -3.53 -9.21 -0.01
N THR A 852 -4.20 -10.29 -0.42
CA THR A 852 -4.26 -11.55 0.33
C THR A 852 -2.89 -12.23 0.39
N PHE A 853 -2.15 -12.24 -0.71
CA PHE A 853 -0.78 -12.77 -0.75
C PHE A 853 0.16 -11.91 0.11
N ALA A 854 0.06 -10.57 -0.01
CA ALA A 854 0.84 -9.64 0.79
C ALA A 854 0.59 -9.81 2.31
N LEU A 855 -0.66 -10.01 2.72
CA LEU A 855 -1.02 -10.29 4.12
C LEU A 855 -0.54 -11.66 4.57
N TYR A 856 -0.70 -12.70 3.74
CA TYR A 856 -0.24 -14.04 4.08
C TYR A 856 1.28 -14.08 4.32
N GLU A 857 2.06 -13.42 3.46
CA GLU A 857 3.52 -13.33 3.58
C GLU A 857 3.96 -12.58 4.85
N ILE A 858 3.39 -11.40 5.13
CA ILE A 858 3.80 -10.64 6.31
C ILE A 858 3.37 -11.31 7.62
N ASN A 859 2.24 -12.02 7.66
CA ASN A 859 1.87 -12.85 8.82
C ASN A 859 2.92 -13.92 9.10
N LEU A 860 3.40 -14.63 8.06
CA LEU A 860 4.46 -15.61 8.19
C LEU A 860 5.73 -14.97 8.76
N TYR A 861 6.13 -13.80 8.26
CA TYR A 861 7.35 -13.13 8.72
C TYR A 861 7.25 -12.68 10.19
N LEU A 862 6.10 -12.15 10.62
CA LEU A 862 5.91 -11.84 12.04
C LEU A 862 5.94 -13.10 12.91
N ARG A 863 5.38 -14.22 12.45
CA ARG A 863 5.48 -15.52 13.15
C ARG A 863 6.93 -16.00 13.26
N LEU A 864 7.71 -15.93 12.18
CA LEU A 864 9.14 -16.25 12.19
C LEU A 864 9.88 -15.38 13.21
N CYS A 865 9.65 -14.07 13.18
CA CYS A 865 10.25 -13.12 14.13
C CYS A 865 9.85 -13.41 15.60
N ALA A 866 8.58 -13.74 15.85
CA ALA A 866 8.08 -13.98 17.21
C ALA A 866 8.54 -15.33 17.79
N ILE A 867 8.58 -16.38 16.96
CA ILE A 867 8.81 -17.77 17.42
C ILE A 867 10.29 -18.14 17.33
N CYS A 868 10.84 -18.14 16.10
CA CYS A 868 12.20 -18.61 15.89
C CYS A 868 13.24 -17.50 15.89
N GLN A 869 12.85 -16.22 15.92
CA GLN A 869 13.73 -15.07 16.13
C GLN A 869 15.01 -15.14 15.28
N PRO A 870 14.89 -15.21 13.94
CA PRO A 870 16.05 -15.25 13.06
C PRO A 870 16.84 -13.94 13.16
N LEU A 871 18.14 -13.97 12.84
CA LEU A 871 18.98 -12.79 12.71
C LEU A 871 18.52 -11.91 11.53
N SER A 872 18.09 -12.55 10.45
CA SER A 872 17.58 -11.93 9.24
C SER A 872 16.63 -12.87 8.50
N ILE A 873 15.66 -12.29 7.80
CA ILE A 873 14.81 -12.97 6.81
C ILE A 873 15.22 -12.45 5.44
N LEU A 874 15.83 -13.30 4.61
CA LEU A 874 16.23 -12.94 3.25
C LEU A 874 15.05 -13.15 2.31
N GLN A 875 14.40 -12.09 1.82
CA GLN A 875 13.35 -12.22 0.81
C GLN A 875 13.82 -13.11 -0.35
N TRP A 876 13.02 -14.09 -0.79
CA TRP A 876 13.40 -15.05 -1.85
C TRP A 876 14.10 -14.38 -3.04
N GLN A 877 13.57 -13.27 -3.59
CA GLN A 877 14.31 -12.38 -4.49
C GLN A 877 13.83 -10.92 -4.40
N LEU A 878 14.78 -9.99 -4.43
CA LEU A 878 14.56 -8.56 -4.66
C LEU A 878 14.92 -8.17 -6.11
N THR A 879 14.53 -9.03 -7.05
CA THR A 879 14.82 -8.94 -8.48
C THR A 879 13.52 -9.13 -9.28
N SER A 880 13.59 -9.16 -10.61
CA SER A 880 12.37 -9.23 -11.44
C SER A 880 11.66 -10.59 -11.45
N ASP A 881 12.32 -11.69 -11.04
CA ASP A 881 11.79 -13.07 -11.08
C ASP A 881 10.96 -13.48 -9.84
N TYR A 882 10.86 -12.60 -8.84
CA TYR A 882 9.90 -12.70 -7.73
C TYR A 882 9.53 -11.31 -7.20
N SER A 883 9.33 -10.38 -8.14
CA SER A 883 9.37 -8.94 -7.87
C SER A 883 8.34 -8.51 -6.82
N PRO A 884 8.75 -7.71 -5.81
CA PRO A 884 7.80 -6.99 -4.95
C PRO A 884 7.18 -5.77 -5.68
N LEU A 885 7.66 -5.43 -6.88
CA LEU A 885 7.20 -4.33 -7.72
C LEU A 885 6.41 -4.84 -8.93
N TRP A 886 5.57 -3.97 -9.49
CA TRP A 886 4.74 -4.25 -10.66
C TRP A 886 4.88 -3.14 -11.71
N GLY A 887 4.60 -3.41 -12.98
CA GLY A 887 4.77 -2.48 -14.09
C GLY A 887 6.11 -2.63 -14.83
N ASP A 888 6.37 -1.73 -15.78
CA ASP A 888 7.54 -1.75 -16.69
C ASP A 888 7.77 -3.11 -17.38
N GLY A 889 6.69 -3.80 -17.76
CA GLY A 889 6.78 -5.09 -18.47
C GLY A 889 7.21 -6.27 -17.60
N ILE A 890 7.43 -6.11 -16.29
CA ILE A 890 7.66 -7.22 -15.36
C ILE A 890 6.45 -8.16 -15.45
N TYR A 891 6.70 -9.43 -15.80
CA TYR A 891 5.66 -10.42 -16.13
C TYR A 891 4.60 -9.96 -17.14
N GLY A 892 4.98 -9.10 -18.10
CA GLY A 892 4.06 -8.55 -19.11
C GLY A 892 3.09 -7.50 -18.59
N SER A 893 3.31 -6.98 -17.38
CA SER A 893 2.50 -5.89 -16.81
C SER A 893 2.62 -4.58 -17.61
N LYS A 894 1.57 -3.76 -17.55
CA LYS A 894 1.48 -2.45 -18.23
C LYS A 894 1.76 -1.31 -17.26
N GLY A 895 2.10 -0.14 -17.81
CA GLY A 895 2.29 1.09 -17.03
C GLY A 895 3.68 1.19 -16.38
N PRO A 896 3.95 2.29 -15.65
CA PRO A 896 5.23 2.53 -15.00
C PRO A 896 5.49 1.54 -13.86
N LEU A 897 6.77 1.33 -13.54
CA LEU A 897 7.18 0.54 -12.38
C LEU A 897 6.71 1.21 -11.08
N HIS A 898 6.00 0.46 -10.23
CA HIS A 898 5.47 0.93 -8.96
C HIS A 898 5.53 -0.19 -7.89
N PRO A 899 5.61 0.18 -6.60
CA PRO A 899 5.56 -0.80 -5.52
C PRO A 899 4.14 -1.34 -5.32
N THR A 900 4.05 -2.60 -4.92
CA THR A 900 2.79 -3.24 -4.51
C THR A 900 2.57 -3.10 -3.00
N GLN A 901 1.39 -3.48 -2.48
CA GLN A 901 1.18 -3.61 -1.03
C GLN A 901 2.23 -4.53 -0.39
N ARG A 902 2.61 -5.60 -1.09
CA ARG A 902 3.67 -6.52 -0.67
C ARG A 902 4.98 -5.79 -0.41
N PHE A 903 5.42 -4.93 -1.33
CA PHE A 903 6.61 -4.10 -1.13
C PHE A 903 6.53 -3.27 0.16
N PHE A 904 5.42 -2.58 0.40
CA PHE A 904 5.27 -1.75 1.60
C PHE A 904 5.26 -2.56 2.89
N ASN A 905 4.71 -3.79 2.87
CA ASN A 905 4.82 -4.70 4.00
C ASN A 905 6.28 -5.06 4.31
N LEU A 906 7.07 -5.40 3.27
CA LEU A 906 8.49 -5.70 3.43
C LEU A 906 9.28 -4.48 3.92
N MET A 907 9.01 -3.31 3.34
CA MET A 907 9.65 -2.05 3.72
C MET A 907 9.36 -1.71 5.20
N GLN A 908 8.11 -1.84 5.64
CA GLN A 908 7.73 -1.61 7.03
C GLN A 908 8.38 -2.59 8.01
N LEU A 909 8.62 -3.86 7.62
CA LEU A 909 9.41 -4.79 8.44
C LEU A 909 10.89 -4.40 8.44
N ALA A 910 11.41 -3.90 7.32
CA ALA A 910 12.80 -3.43 7.22
C ALA A 910 13.07 -2.17 8.08
N MET A 911 12.02 -1.43 8.47
CA MET A 911 12.11 -0.30 9.42
C MET A 911 12.47 -0.72 10.85
N THR A 912 12.42 -2.01 11.21
CA THR A 912 12.89 -2.46 12.54
C THR A 912 14.31 -1.93 12.81
N PRO A 913 14.58 -1.34 14.00
CA PRO A 913 15.90 -0.81 14.31
C PRO A 913 17.00 -1.87 14.13
N GLN A 914 18.12 -1.45 13.58
CA GLN A 914 19.24 -2.36 13.33
C GLN A 914 19.76 -2.94 14.64
N ASP A 915 19.93 -4.26 14.68
CA ASP A 915 20.45 -5.04 15.81
C ASP A 915 19.57 -4.90 17.07
N ALA A 916 18.25 -4.79 16.89
CA ALA A 916 17.29 -4.81 17.97
C ALA A 916 17.05 -6.23 18.48
N PHE A 917 16.82 -6.39 19.77
CA PHE A 917 16.41 -7.66 20.35
C PHE A 917 14.92 -7.89 20.09
N ALA A 918 14.57 -9.07 19.57
CA ALA A 918 13.19 -9.53 19.57
C ALA A 918 12.68 -9.64 21.01
N VAL A 919 11.45 -9.25 21.27
CA VAL A 919 10.84 -9.37 22.59
C VAL A 919 9.43 -9.96 22.51
N PRO A 920 8.96 -10.66 23.56
CA PRO A 920 7.61 -11.19 23.57
C PRO A 920 6.55 -10.10 23.49
N VAL A 921 5.53 -10.35 22.67
CA VAL A 921 4.33 -9.53 22.56
C VAL A 921 3.13 -10.45 22.65
N SER A 922 2.21 -10.17 23.58
CA SER A 922 0.96 -10.92 23.71
C SER A 922 -0.21 -10.07 23.23
N CYS A 923 -1.15 -10.68 22.52
CA CYS A 923 -2.42 -10.08 22.10
C CYS A 923 -3.56 -10.98 22.56
N ASP A 924 -4.65 -10.40 23.06
CA ASP A 924 -5.87 -11.12 23.44
C ASP A 924 -6.72 -11.56 22.25
N LYS A 925 -6.40 -11.09 21.04
CA LYS A 925 -7.06 -11.46 19.79
C LYS A 925 -6.19 -12.33 18.88
N GLU A 926 -6.72 -13.49 18.51
CA GLU A 926 -6.05 -14.46 17.63
C GLU A 926 -5.87 -13.97 16.17
N ASN A 927 -6.70 -13.04 15.71
CA ASN A 927 -6.62 -12.51 14.34
C ASN A 927 -5.63 -11.33 14.20
N ILE A 928 -4.94 -10.97 15.28
CA ILE A 928 -3.89 -9.95 15.27
C ILE A 928 -2.54 -10.62 15.50
N GLN A 929 -1.74 -10.74 14.45
CA GLN A 929 -0.37 -11.24 14.56
C GLN A 929 0.55 -10.12 15.05
N THR A 930 1.50 -10.43 15.94
CA THR A 930 2.40 -9.43 16.52
C THR A 930 3.86 -9.86 16.49
N ALA A 931 4.78 -8.90 16.43
CA ALA A 931 6.20 -9.06 16.72
C ALA A 931 6.77 -7.76 17.29
N GLY A 932 7.62 -7.87 18.31
CA GLY A 932 8.19 -6.73 19.03
C GLY A 932 9.71 -6.72 19.02
N PHE A 933 10.29 -5.52 19.00
CA PHE A 933 11.74 -5.32 18.95
C PHE A 933 12.17 -4.13 19.79
N VAL A 934 13.30 -4.26 20.49
CA VAL A 934 13.88 -3.19 21.31
C VAL A 934 15.39 -3.12 21.14
N LYS A 935 15.89 -1.91 20.92
CA LYS A 935 17.30 -1.59 21.06
C LYS A 935 17.53 -0.74 22.31
N MET A 936 17.74 -1.43 23.44
CA MET A 936 17.82 -0.81 24.77
C MET A 936 18.86 0.30 24.87
N ALA A 937 19.99 0.17 24.17
CA ALA A 937 21.10 1.12 24.23
C ALA A 937 20.76 2.51 23.67
N THR A 938 19.86 2.58 22.69
CA THR A 938 19.48 3.82 22.00
C THR A 938 18.04 4.24 22.31
N GLY A 939 17.26 3.35 22.93
CA GLY A 939 15.84 3.60 23.20
C GLY A 939 14.97 3.54 21.95
N GLU A 940 15.42 2.88 20.88
CA GLU A 940 14.66 2.66 19.64
C GLU A 940 13.83 1.37 19.74
N TRP A 941 12.55 1.43 19.37
CA TRP A 941 11.63 0.29 19.48
C TRP A 941 10.84 0.14 18.18
N ALA A 942 10.46 -1.09 17.86
CA ALA A 942 9.49 -1.37 16.81
C ALA A 942 8.47 -2.40 17.25
N ILE A 943 7.19 -2.12 16.97
CA ILE A 943 6.10 -3.06 17.17
C ILE A 943 5.40 -3.23 15.83
N HIS A 944 5.30 -4.47 15.38
CA HIS A 944 4.69 -4.86 14.12
C HIS A 944 3.41 -5.64 14.41
N LEU A 945 2.30 -5.22 13.81
CA LEU A 945 0.97 -5.78 14.03
C LEU A 945 0.30 -6.04 12.68
N VAL A 946 -0.23 -7.24 12.44
CA VAL A 946 -1.08 -7.52 11.27
C VAL A 946 -2.50 -7.76 11.76
N ASN A 947 -3.43 -6.86 11.43
CA ASN A 947 -4.85 -7.06 11.68
C ASN A 947 -5.49 -7.80 10.51
N ASN A 948 -5.80 -9.08 10.71
CA ASN A 948 -6.45 -9.93 9.72
C ASN A 948 -7.98 -9.84 9.72
N GLY A 949 -8.59 -9.07 10.62
CA GLY A 949 -10.04 -8.97 10.79
C GLY A 949 -10.60 -7.58 10.51
N ALA A 950 -11.78 -7.31 11.07
CA ALA A 950 -12.40 -6.00 11.02
C ALA A 950 -11.55 -4.91 11.71
N SER A 951 -11.80 -3.63 11.36
CA SER A 951 -11.09 -2.54 12.03
C SER A 951 -11.49 -2.46 13.51
N CYS A 952 -10.53 -2.31 14.41
CA CYS A 952 -10.78 -2.16 15.84
C CYS A 952 -9.86 -1.10 16.45
N GLU A 953 -10.17 -0.66 17.67
CA GLU A 953 -9.22 0.08 18.49
C GLU A 953 -8.27 -0.90 19.19
N SER A 954 -7.07 -0.45 19.56
CA SER A 954 -6.15 -1.24 20.37
C SER A 954 -5.55 -0.42 21.49
N THR A 955 -5.24 -1.10 22.59
CA THR A 955 -4.50 -0.56 23.72
C THR A 955 -3.21 -1.35 23.88
N ILE A 956 -2.08 -0.67 23.70
CA ILE A 956 -0.74 -1.24 23.77
C ILE A 956 -0.10 -0.76 25.06
N SER A 957 0.38 -1.70 25.88
CA SER A 957 1.01 -1.41 27.17
C SER A 957 2.43 -1.99 27.25
N GLY A 958 3.24 -1.48 28.17
CA GLY A 958 4.64 -1.91 28.36
C GLY A 958 5.68 -1.08 27.60
N LEU A 959 5.27 0.06 27.03
CA LEU A 959 6.18 1.07 26.49
C LEU A 959 6.90 1.80 27.63
N PRO A 960 8.10 2.36 27.40
CA PRO A 960 8.79 3.19 28.39
C PRO A 960 7.92 4.37 28.84
N VAL A 961 7.84 4.62 30.15
CA VAL A 961 7.08 5.77 30.70
C VAL A 961 7.62 7.13 30.23
N THR A 962 8.86 7.16 29.75
CA THR A 962 9.50 8.34 29.16
C THR A 962 9.04 8.60 27.72
N THR A 963 8.52 7.59 27.02
CA THR A 963 8.01 7.75 25.65
C THR A 963 6.75 8.62 25.68
N LYS A 964 6.80 9.73 24.94
CA LYS A 964 5.68 10.68 24.85
C LYS A 964 4.89 10.51 23.56
N GLU A 965 5.55 10.07 22.51
CA GLU A 965 5.02 10.06 21.16
C GLU A 965 5.67 8.93 20.35
N VAL A 966 4.93 8.42 19.37
CA VAL A 966 5.40 7.38 18.44
C VAL A 966 4.95 7.71 17.01
N VAL A 967 5.64 7.16 16.02
CA VAL A 967 5.15 7.15 14.63
C VAL A 967 4.47 5.82 14.35
N VAL A 968 3.24 5.90 13.87
CA VAL A 968 2.46 4.75 13.42
C VAL A 968 2.37 4.78 11.90
N TYR A 969 2.83 3.71 11.26
CA TYR A 969 2.72 3.47 9.82
C TYR A 969 1.62 2.44 9.57
N VAL A 970 0.78 2.70 8.57
CA VAL A 970 -0.29 1.76 8.16
C VAL A 970 -0.14 1.43 6.68
N THR A 971 -0.07 0.14 6.38
CA THR A 971 -0.21 -0.40 5.02
C THR A 971 -1.43 -1.31 4.91
N ASN A 972 -2.23 -1.10 3.88
CA ASN A 972 -3.24 -2.04 3.39
C ASN A 972 -3.39 -1.85 1.87
N ARG A 973 -4.49 -2.32 1.29
CA ARG A 973 -4.75 -2.14 -0.15
C ARG A 973 -4.85 -0.67 -0.59
N ASP A 974 -5.27 0.22 0.31
CA ASP A 974 -5.57 1.62 0.03
C ASP A 974 -4.54 2.61 0.60
N CYS A 975 -3.75 2.17 1.57
CA CYS A 975 -2.77 2.96 2.29
C CYS A 975 -1.40 2.29 2.14
N HIS A 976 -0.39 3.09 1.84
CA HIS A 976 0.96 2.60 1.57
C HIS A 976 1.95 3.26 2.52
N ALA A 977 2.17 2.62 3.66
CA ALA A 977 2.96 3.12 4.79
C ALA A 977 2.60 4.56 5.21
N GLU A 978 1.30 4.87 5.29
CA GLU A 978 0.85 6.21 5.72
C GLU A 978 1.24 6.45 7.18
N ALA A 979 1.97 7.55 7.42
CA ALA A 979 2.53 7.87 8.73
C ALA A 979 1.63 8.81 9.55
N ARG A 980 1.56 8.55 10.86
CA ARG A 980 0.84 9.38 11.83
C ARG A 980 1.61 9.46 13.15
N LEU A 981 1.55 10.61 13.79
CA LEU A 981 2.08 10.84 15.12
C LEU A 981 1.00 10.56 16.17
N VAL A 982 1.28 9.68 17.13
CA VAL A 982 0.33 9.33 18.20
C VAL A 982 0.99 9.52 19.56
N ARG A 983 0.24 10.08 20.52
CA ARG A 983 0.70 10.29 21.89
C ARG A 983 0.67 8.99 22.69
N VAL A 984 1.63 8.88 23.59
CA VAL A 984 1.74 7.82 24.60
C VAL A 984 1.51 8.43 25.96
N ASN A 985 0.60 7.84 26.73
CA ASN A 985 0.24 8.27 28.07
C ASN A 985 0.68 7.20 29.06
N ASP A 986 1.63 7.53 29.94
CA ASP A 986 2.12 6.65 31.02
C ASP A 986 2.51 5.23 30.57
N GLY A 987 3.22 5.12 29.43
CA GLY A 987 3.64 3.82 28.87
C GLY A 987 2.51 3.05 28.16
N GLN A 988 1.36 3.68 27.95
CA GLN A 988 0.21 3.13 27.23
C GLN A 988 -0.09 3.94 25.96
N LEU A 989 -0.34 3.24 24.87
CA LEU A 989 -0.67 3.78 23.56
C LEU A 989 -2.04 3.26 23.13
N THR A 990 -2.94 4.16 22.74
CA THR A 990 -4.20 3.81 22.09
C THR A 990 -4.09 4.12 20.61
N VAL A 991 -4.34 3.12 19.76
CA VAL A 991 -4.24 3.29 18.31
C VAL A 991 -5.27 2.43 17.59
N ARG A 992 -5.89 3.01 16.55
CA ARG A 992 -6.79 2.28 15.66
C ARG A 992 -6.00 1.33 14.76
N LEU A 993 -6.49 0.10 14.65
CA LEU A 993 -5.99 -0.92 13.73
C LEU A 993 -7.00 -1.08 12.58
N PRO A 994 -6.73 -0.51 11.39
CA PRO A 994 -7.61 -0.69 10.23
C PRO A 994 -7.75 -2.17 9.85
N ALA A 995 -8.83 -2.49 9.14
CA ALA A 995 -9.01 -3.83 8.58
C ALA A 995 -7.90 -4.17 7.58
N GLU A 996 -7.54 -5.46 7.50
CA GLU A 996 -6.65 -6.02 6.47
C GLU A 996 -5.33 -5.23 6.34
N SER A 997 -4.74 -4.89 7.48
CA SER A 997 -3.63 -3.94 7.51
C SER A 997 -2.42 -4.45 8.28
N PHE A 998 -1.26 -3.98 7.84
CA PHE A 998 0.00 -4.09 8.54
C PHE A 998 0.36 -2.74 9.17
N ILE A 999 0.49 -2.73 10.49
CA ILE A 999 0.78 -1.57 11.30
C ILE A 999 2.19 -1.72 11.87
N THR A 1000 3.01 -0.68 11.71
CA THR A 1000 4.32 -0.58 12.36
C THR A 1000 4.31 0.63 13.28
N ILE A 1001 4.72 0.45 14.52
CA ILE A 1001 4.86 1.52 15.51
C ILE A 1001 6.35 1.66 15.80
N ILE A 1002 6.90 2.84 15.54
CA ILE A 1002 8.29 3.19 15.81
C ILE A 1002 8.33 4.21 16.95
N VAL A 1003 9.14 3.92 17.97
CA VAL A 1003 9.42 4.80 19.11
C VAL A 1003 10.69 5.59 18.84
#